data_AF-A0A1P8WBR9-F1
#
_entry.id   AF-A0A1P8WBR9-F1
#
_cell.length_a   1.000
_cell.length_b   1.000
_cell.length_c   1.000
_cell.angle_alpha   90.00
_cell.angle_beta   90.00
_cell.angle_gamma   90.00
#
_symmetry.space_group_name_H-M   'P 1'
#
loop_
_entity.id
_entity.type
_entity.pdbx_description
1 polymer ?
#
loop_
_entity_poly.entity_id
_entity_poly.type
_entity_poly.pdbx_seq_one_letter_code
_entity_poly.pdbx_strand_id
1 'polypeptide(L)'
;MIRRFYRTAFSLAACFLLIVAAAPDRVVGQDDGDRVRQPGVPEGKVTSGTFTDSKVFHGTERDYSVYVPAQYQADQPANLMVFMDGASYARPKGAFRVPIVLDNLIHQKAVPVTIAVFVNPGTIPATMEGAKNRSNRSFEYDSLGDRYANFLVDEFLPVALKGLEVSDDPARRAVCGISSGGICAFTVAWEKPEQFGKVLSHIGSYTNIRGGWAYPGLVRKTQDQPKPIKVYLQEGKDDLDNLHGNWPLGNKDLAAALQFAGYTYKLVMTDGGHSGKWAGEELPNALKWLWDDDAESTNMPIVNTKPEWTPHPDAVVNESVPQGQVEQMEPWKSEIFPGTTRDWSVYVPAQYKPEQPAALMVFQDGERMRDVKGRWRIPTVFDNLIARGDMPPTIAVFLNPGHDESKPRRRGRHSNRSFEYDGLGDRYVRFLHEEIIPEVKKQYTISDDPEMHAIGGSSSGAICAFTAAWERTDYFRKVFSSVGSFTNLRGGNVYPALVRKTEPKPIRMYMADTSGDVDNRFGSWWWANQRMASALQYMGYDVRFDQAEGYAHNADFGGARFPDAMKWLWRKETSEPKIDTSGDLGGDLTLLNLLIPGEGWELVAEDLGFADALCADKAGNLYFCDMRAPAVIRIDATDGSRTEISKESVSGLEFSPDGSLLYACQGSKNRVISIDVKSGDVKVVAEGVKPNDLAVTKDGLILFTQTGKSEVVRIDPASGKVTVGDTGITKPNGIALSNDGGTLAVSDYGGTHTWTFRVNSGAVLDAKMPTMPMRLPIDPRGEFQFNEPPPYSSTSRGDGMAVDKAGRYYVTSSLGVQVFDPTGRPCGVLPKVDPDQPLTTCMLAGPDHSTLYIAHGKKIYRRKLTVEKP
;
A
#
# COMPACT_ATOMS: atom_id res chain seq x y z
N MET A 1 25.25 -59.39 -42.39
CA MET A 1 25.66 -58.80 -43.68
C MET A 1 26.57 -57.61 -43.40
N ILE A 2 27.85 -57.80 -43.73
CA ILE A 2 28.99 -56.87 -43.93
C ILE A 2 28.87 -55.39 -43.50
N ARG A 3 29.66 -55.07 -42.45
CA ARG A 3 30.63 -53.96 -42.23
C ARG A 3 30.30 -52.52 -42.67
N ARG A 4 30.50 -51.60 -41.71
CA ARG A 4 31.50 -50.52 -41.82
C ARG A 4 32.12 -50.22 -40.45
N PHE A 5 33.44 -50.29 -40.41
CA PHE A 5 34.35 -50.02 -39.30
C PHE A 5 34.60 -48.51 -39.16
N TYR A 6 34.80 -48.02 -37.93
CA TYR A 6 35.90 -47.08 -37.66
C TYR A 6 36.55 -47.40 -36.32
N ARG A 7 37.89 -47.42 -36.36
CA ARG A 7 38.84 -47.71 -35.29
C ARG A 7 39.14 -46.44 -34.49
N THR A 8 39.44 -46.68 -33.22
CA THR A 8 40.12 -45.83 -32.24
C THR A 8 41.49 -45.33 -32.69
N ALA A 9 41.81 -44.08 -32.37
CA ALA A 9 43.18 -43.59 -32.18
C ALA A 9 43.20 -42.51 -31.09
N PHE A 10 44.09 -42.71 -30.12
CA PHE A 10 44.42 -41.82 -28.99
C PHE A 10 44.98 -40.47 -29.48
N SER A 11 44.64 -39.38 -28.78
CA SER A 11 45.50 -38.20 -28.67
C SER A 11 45.38 -37.60 -27.28
N LEU A 12 46.54 -37.33 -26.69
CA LEU A 12 46.76 -36.77 -25.36
C LEU A 12 45.98 -35.46 -25.18
N ALA A 13 45.12 -35.39 -24.16
CA ALA A 13 44.64 -34.12 -23.63
C ALA A 13 45.59 -33.67 -22.52
N ALA A 14 46.35 -32.61 -22.78
CA ALA A 14 47.11 -31.89 -21.77
C ALA A 14 46.12 -31.20 -20.82
N CYS A 15 46.17 -31.56 -19.53
CA CYS A 15 45.50 -30.83 -18.47
C CYS A 15 46.10 -29.43 -18.35
N PHE A 16 45.45 -28.42 -18.92
CA PHE A 16 45.63 -27.04 -18.47
C PHE A 16 44.82 -26.86 -17.18
N LEU A 17 45.51 -26.84 -16.03
CA LEU A 17 44.97 -26.23 -14.82
C LEU A 17 44.76 -24.74 -15.10
N LEU A 18 43.50 -24.36 -15.35
CA LEU A 18 43.05 -22.99 -15.19
C LEU A 18 43.04 -22.70 -13.68
N ILE A 19 44.12 -22.07 -13.21
CA ILE A 19 44.11 -21.37 -11.93
C ILE A 19 43.14 -20.20 -12.12
N VAL A 20 41.91 -20.37 -11.64
CA VAL A 20 41.01 -19.24 -11.40
C VAL A 20 41.69 -18.44 -10.30
N ALA A 21 42.34 -17.33 -10.67
CA ALA A 21 42.79 -16.36 -9.69
C ALA A 21 41.54 -15.81 -9.01
N ALA A 22 41.29 -16.24 -7.78
CA ALA A 22 40.34 -15.56 -6.91
C ALA A 22 40.74 -14.08 -6.86
N ALA A 23 39.77 -13.19 -7.08
CA ALA A 23 39.98 -11.77 -6.86
C ALA A 23 40.50 -11.60 -5.41
N PRO A 24 41.55 -10.78 -5.19
CA PRO A 24 42.05 -10.58 -3.83
C PRO A 24 40.93 -10.03 -2.96
N ASP A 25 40.77 -10.61 -1.77
CA ASP A 25 39.83 -10.13 -0.76
C ASP A 25 40.01 -8.62 -0.57
N ARG A 26 38.97 -7.85 -0.88
CA ARG A 26 38.97 -6.40 -0.76
C ARG A 26 39.10 -6.02 0.71
N VAL A 27 40.13 -5.26 1.06
CA VAL A 27 40.28 -4.71 2.41
C VAL A 27 39.11 -3.76 2.68
N VAL A 28 38.32 -4.07 3.71
CA VAL A 28 37.21 -3.25 4.19
C VAL A 28 37.70 -1.81 4.40
N GLY A 29 37.12 -0.85 3.68
CA GLY A 29 37.43 0.58 3.82
C GLY A 29 38.24 1.23 2.70
N GLN A 30 38.70 0.48 1.68
CA GLN A 30 39.32 1.08 0.49
C GLN A 30 38.29 1.23 -0.65
N ASP A 31 38.16 2.46 -1.17
CA ASP A 31 37.33 2.74 -2.34
C ASP A 31 37.84 1.97 -3.56
N ASP A 32 36.91 1.48 -4.37
CA ASP A 32 37.20 0.88 -5.68
C ASP A 32 38.01 1.90 -6.52
N GLY A 33 39.02 1.43 -7.25
CA GLY A 33 39.84 2.26 -8.13
C GLY A 33 39.00 3.06 -9.12
N ASP A 34 37.88 2.50 -9.61
CA ASP A 34 36.97 3.18 -10.53
C ASP A 34 36.21 4.35 -9.88
N ARG A 35 36.18 4.44 -8.55
CA ARG A 35 35.49 5.49 -7.79
C ARG A 35 36.41 6.60 -7.31
N VAL A 36 37.70 6.52 -7.64
CA VAL A 36 38.73 7.51 -7.31
C VAL A 36 39.34 8.02 -8.61
N ARG A 37 39.66 9.32 -8.67
CA ARG A 37 40.34 9.89 -9.85
C ARG A 37 41.65 9.17 -10.08
N GLN A 38 41.85 8.69 -11.29
CA GLN A 38 43.07 8.02 -11.71
C GLN A 38 43.99 9.02 -12.44
N PRO A 39 45.31 9.03 -12.15
CA PRO A 39 46.25 9.85 -12.89
C PRO A 39 46.21 9.53 -14.39
N GLY A 40 46.12 10.58 -15.23
CA GLY A 40 46.12 10.44 -16.70
C GLY A 40 44.76 10.15 -17.33
N VAL A 41 43.69 9.97 -16.54
CA VAL A 41 42.32 9.85 -17.06
C VAL A 41 41.79 11.24 -17.44
N PRO A 42 41.34 11.46 -18.70
CA PRO A 42 40.71 12.70 -19.10
C PRO A 42 39.41 12.99 -18.33
N GLU A 43 39.23 14.22 -17.88
CA GLU A 43 38.06 14.62 -17.08
C GLU A 43 36.97 15.24 -17.96
N GLY A 44 35.74 14.74 -17.82
CA GLY A 44 34.57 15.37 -18.41
C GLY A 44 34.17 16.68 -17.72
N LYS A 45 33.26 17.41 -18.35
CA LYS A 45 32.76 18.71 -17.89
C LYS A 45 31.33 18.59 -17.39
N VAL A 46 31.05 19.12 -16.19
CA VAL A 46 29.68 19.24 -15.64
C VAL A 46 29.19 20.68 -15.79
N THR A 47 28.01 20.88 -16.35
CA THR A 47 27.30 22.17 -16.43
C THR A 47 25.96 22.10 -15.73
N SER A 48 25.55 23.14 -15.03
CA SER A 48 24.29 23.19 -14.29
C SER A 48 23.27 24.13 -14.93
N GLY A 49 21.99 23.88 -14.67
CA GLY A 49 20.87 24.74 -15.06
C GLY A 49 19.65 24.51 -14.19
N THR A 50 18.60 25.30 -14.43
CA THR A 50 17.30 25.18 -13.75
C THR A 50 16.20 25.12 -14.80
N PHE A 51 15.17 24.31 -14.54
CA PHE A 51 13.99 24.16 -15.40
C PHE A 51 12.73 24.53 -14.60
N THR A 52 11.94 25.48 -15.12
CA THR A 52 10.80 26.08 -14.41
C THR A 52 9.49 26.10 -15.22
N ASP A 53 9.51 25.64 -16.48
CA ASP A 53 8.37 25.77 -17.40
C ASP A 53 7.69 24.43 -17.72
N SER A 54 7.44 23.59 -16.70
CA SER A 54 6.75 22.32 -16.92
C SER A 54 5.26 22.54 -17.23
N LYS A 55 4.75 21.86 -18.27
CA LYS A 55 3.31 21.77 -18.55
C LYS A 55 2.71 20.49 -17.99
N VAL A 56 3.51 19.45 -17.74
CA VAL A 56 3.07 18.24 -17.06
C VAL A 56 2.96 18.44 -15.54
N PHE A 57 3.93 19.14 -14.93
CA PHE A 57 3.99 19.40 -13.49
C PHE A 57 3.97 20.92 -13.23
N HIS A 58 2.81 21.53 -13.45
CA HIS A 58 2.62 22.98 -13.36
C HIS A 58 3.14 23.58 -12.04
N GLY A 59 3.84 24.71 -12.16
CA GLY A 59 4.35 25.48 -11.02
C GLY A 59 5.56 24.87 -10.32
N THR A 60 6.15 23.81 -10.87
CA THR A 60 7.38 23.22 -10.34
C THR A 60 8.64 23.86 -10.91
N GLU A 61 9.65 23.96 -10.05
CA GLU A 61 11.02 24.32 -10.41
C GLU A 61 11.96 23.17 -10.02
N ARG A 62 13.01 22.94 -10.81
CA ARG A 62 14.00 21.90 -10.55
C ARG A 62 15.37 22.25 -11.10
N ASP A 63 16.40 21.91 -10.33
CA ASP A 63 17.79 22.01 -10.78
C ASP A 63 18.21 20.75 -11.54
N TYR A 64 19.11 20.93 -12.50
CA TYR A 64 19.74 19.83 -13.20
C TYR A 64 21.21 20.14 -13.50
N SER A 65 21.95 19.08 -13.85
CA SER A 65 23.28 19.22 -14.42
C SER A 65 23.53 18.19 -15.51
N VAL A 66 24.49 18.47 -16.38
CA VAL A 66 24.85 17.63 -17.53
C VAL A 66 26.34 17.42 -17.52
N TYR A 67 26.77 16.16 -17.51
CA TYR A 67 28.15 15.74 -17.66
C TYR A 67 28.42 15.33 -19.11
N VAL A 68 29.45 15.92 -19.70
CA VAL A 68 29.95 15.58 -21.03
C VAL A 68 31.37 15.02 -20.89
N PRO A 69 31.64 13.76 -21.29
CA PRO A 69 32.95 13.16 -21.17
C PRO A 69 33.96 13.84 -22.10
N ALA A 70 35.24 13.87 -21.73
CA ALA A 70 36.30 14.49 -22.54
C ALA A 70 36.47 13.86 -23.94
N GLN A 71 36.05 12.61 -24.08
CA GLN A 71 36.11 11.80 -25.30
C GLN A 71 34.93 12.07 -26.25
N TYR A 72 33.96 12.90 -25.86
CA TYR A 72 32.81 13.26 -26.69
C TYR A 72 33.24 13.94 -28.00
N GLN A 73 32.61 13.53 -29.11
CA GLN A 73 32.77 14.14 -30.43
C GLN A 73 31.40 14.43 -31.01
N ALA A 74 31.19 15.64 -31.52
CA ALA A 74 29.88 16.07 -32.01
C ALA A 74 29.42 15.37 -33.30
N ASP A 75 30.30 14.67 -34.01
CA ASP A 75 29.97 13.88 -35.19
C ASP A 75 29.61 12.41 -34.88
N GLN A 76 29.72 12.00 -33.61
CA GLN A 76 29.41 10.65 -33.14
C GLN A 76 28.42 10.71 -31.98
N PRO A 77 27.14 10.31 -32.19
CA PRO A 77 26.15 10.35 -31.14
C PRO A 77 26.60 9.56 -29.91
N ALA A 78 26.64 10.19 -28.75
CA ALA A 78 27.02 9.55 -27.49
C ALA A 78 25.87 8.70 -26.91
N ASN A 79 26.19 7.75 -26.03
CA ASN A 79 25.17 7.12 -25.20
C ASN A 79 24.60 8.14 -24.20
N LEU A 80 23.37 7.92 -23.74
CA LEU A 80 22.72 8.77 -22.74
C LEU A 80 22.41 7.97 -21.47
N MET A 81 22.69 8.56 -20.31
CA MET A 81 22.21 8.05 -19.04
C MET A 81 21.57 9.17 -18.20
N VAL A 82 20.32 8.99 -17.78
CA VAL A 82 19.60 9.98 -16.99
C VAL A 82 19.49 9.52 -15.54
N PHE A 83 19.84 10.38 -14.59
CA PHE A 83 19.88 10.11 -13.16
C PHE A 83 18.83 10.96 -12.43
N MET A 84 17.84 10.30 -11.84
CA MET A 84 16.89 10.90 -10.89
C MET A 84 17.59 11.21 -9.56
N ASP A 85 17.12 12.21 -8.83
CA ASP A 85 17.85 12.77 -7.67
C ASP A 85 19.30 13.17 -8.03
N GLY A 86 19.45 13.74 -9.23
CA GLY A 86 20.72 13.87 -9.92
C GLY A 86 21.82 14.58 -9.14
N ALA A 87 21.49 15.53 -8.27
CA ALA A 87 22.49 16.20 -7.43
C ALA A 87 23.23 15.23 -6.49
N SER A 88 22.62 14.12 -6.07
CA SER A 88 23.29 13.12 -5.25
C SER A 88 24.32 12.30 -6.06
N TYR A 89 24.00 12.03 -7.32
CA TYR A 89 24.84 11.28 -8.26
C TYR A 89 26.04 12.09 -8.76
N ALA A 90 25.82 13.38 -9.08
CA ALA A 90 26.82 14.26 -9.65
C ALA A 90 27.94 14.67 -8.67
N ARG A 91 27.72 14.56 -7.35
CA ARG A 91 28.66 15.02 -6.31
C ARG A 91 29.98 14.23 -6.35
N PRO A 92 31.14 14.86 -6.63
CA PRO A 92 32.43 14.15 -6.71
C PRO A 92 32.91 13.56 -5.36
N LYS A 93 32.42 14.12 -4.25
CA LYS A 93 32.67 13.63 -2.88
C LYS A 93 31.47 12.87 -2.30
N GLY A 94 30.45 12.61 -3.12
CA GLY A 94 29.25 11.89 -2.72
C GLY A 94 29.45 10.37 -2.69
N ALA A 95 28.36 9.64 -2.49
CA ALA A 95 28.38 8.19 -2.49
C ALA A 95 28.57 7.61 -3.91
N PHE A 96 27.96 8.21 -4.93
CA PHE A 96 27.98 7.68 -6.30
C PHE A 96 29.16 8.18 -7.14
N ARG A 97 29.47 9.48 -7.06
CA ARG A 97 30.59 10.12 -7.78
C ARG A 97 30.57 9.83 -9.29
N VAL A 98 29.38 9.87 -9.91
CA VAL A 98 29.18 9.43 -11.30
C VAL A 98 30.17 10.02 -12.29
N PRO A 99 30.50 11.33 -12.27
CA PRO A 99 31.49 11.89 -13.20
C PRO A 99 32.84 11.17 -13.15
N ILE A 100 33.35 10.87 -11.94
CA ILE A 100 34.65 10.18 -11.77
C ILE A 100 34.54 8.74 -12.26
N VAL A 101 33.45 8.05 -11.94
CA VAL A 101 33.23 6.67 -12.38
C VAL A 101 33.14 6.59 -13.90
N LEU A 102 32.42 7.51 -14.54
CA LEU A 102 32.32 7.55 -16.00
C LEU A 102 33.65 7.91 -16.66
N ASP A 103 34.39 8.90 -16.15
CA ASP A 103 35.72 9.26 -16.66
C ASP A 103 36.62 8.01 -16.72
N ASN A 104 36.69 7.27 -15.61
CA ASN A 104 37.49 6.07 -15.48
C ASN A 104 37.02 4.94 -16.42
N LEU A 105 35.73 4.60 -16.40
CA LEU A 105 35.19 3.47 -17.18
C LEU A 105 35.20 3.74 -18.69
N ILE A 106 34.98 4.98 -19.11
CA ILE A 106 35.08 5.39 -20.52
C ILE A 106 36.54 5.32 -20.99
N HIS A 107 37.48 5.79 -20.17
CA HIS A 107 38.91 5.69 -20.49
C HIS A 107 39.37 4.22 -20.63
N GLN A 108 38.86 3.34 -19.77
CA GLN A 108 39.12 1.89 -19.82
C GLN A 108 38.39 1.17 -20.97
N LYS A 109 37.48 1.84 -21.68
CA LYS A 109 36.55 1.26 -22.67
C LYS A 109 35.62 0.19 -22.09
N ALA A 110 35.43 0.19 -20.77
CA ALA A 110 34.50 -0.69 -20.08
C ALA A 110 33.05 -0.18 -20.17
N VAL A 111 32.88 1.12 -20.43
CA VAL A 111 31.61 1.77 -20.74
C VAL A 111 31.81 2.63 -21.99
N PRO A 112 30.87 2.64 -22.95
CA PRO A 112 30.95 3.50 -24.13
C PRO A 112 30.90 4.99 -23.74
N VAL A 113 31.34 5.88 -24.64
CA VAL A 113 31.24 7.33 -24.44
C VAL A 113 29.80 7.72 -24.11
N THR A 114 29.56 8.16 -22.88
CA THR A 114 28.22 8.36 -22.31
C THR A 114 28.10 9.76 -21.71
N ILE A 115 27.08 10.50 -22.17
CA ILE A 115 26.64 11.76 -21.56
C ILE A 115 25.68 11.42 -20.42
N ALA A 116 25.87 12.06 -19.26
CA ALA A 116 25.00 11.88 -18.10
C ALA A 116 24.18 13.14 -17.81
N VAL A 117 22.86 12.98 -17.68
CA VAL A 117 21.94 14.06 -17.27
C VAL A 117 21.48 13.78 -15.85
N PHE A 118 21.66 14.73 -14.96
CA PHE A 118 21.33 14.65 -13.55
C PHE A 118 20.15 15.58 -13.27
N VAL A 119 18.97 15.05 -12.98
CA VAL A 119 17.75 15.83 -12.75
C VAL A 119 17.24 15.66 -11.33
N ASN A 120 16.99 16.76 -10.63
CA ASN A 120 16.32 16.74 -9.33
C ASN A 120 14.79 16.73 -9.50
N PRO A 121 14.03 16.25 -8.52
CA PRO A 121 12.57 16.33 -8.53
C PRO A 121 12.09 17.79 -8.48
N GLY A 122 10.89 18.02 -9.00
CA GLY A 122 10.22 19.32 -8.90
C GLY A 122 9.94 19.76 -7.46
N THR A 123 10.05 21.05 -7.22
CA THR A 123 9.58 21.74 -6.00
C THR A 123 8.60 22.82 -6.41
N ILE A 124 7.50 22.97 -5.68
CA ILE A 124 6.55 24.08 -5.88
C ILE A 124 6.91 25.19 -4.91
N PRO A 125 7.41 26.35 -5.40
CA PRO A 125 7.77 27.46 -4.54
C PRO A 125 6.55 28.03 -3.83
N ALA A 126 6.68 28.27 -2.52
CA ALA A 126 5.66 28.99 -1.77
C ALA A 126 5.67 30.48 -2.15
N THR A 127 4.48 31.06 -2.19
CA THR A 127 4.26 32.48 -2.54
C THR A 127 3.70 33.29 -1.38
N MET A 128 3.20 32.61 -0.34
CA MET A 128 2.70 33.24 0.87
C MET A 128 3.83 33.45 1.89
N GLU A 129 3.77 34.56 2.62
CA GLU A 129 4.73 34.85 3.69
C GLU A 129 4.68 33.76 4.77
N GLY A 130 5.84 33.21 5.12
CA GLY A 130 5.98 32.14 6.12
C GLY A 130 5.57 30.73 5.66
N ALA A 131 5.06 30.58 4.43
CA ALA A 131 4.75 29.27 3.86
C ALA A 131 5.99 28.56 3.32
N LYS A 132 5.97 27.22 3.36
CA LYS A 132 7.10 26.38 2.93
C LYS A 132 6.92 25.89 1.50
N ASN A 133 8.04 25.79 0.78
CA ASN A 133 8.07 25.12 -0.52
C ASN A 133 7.58 23.68 -0.38
N ARG A 134 6.79 23.22 -1.35
CA ARG A 134 6.25 21.86 -1.36
C ARG A 134 7.09 20.98 -2.27
N SER A 135 7.62 19.89 -1.72
CA SER A 135 8.28 18.86 -2.53
C SER A 135 7.26 18.15 -3.42
N ASN A 136 7.58 17.99 -4.70
CA ASN A 136 6.78 17.18 -5.64
C ASN A 136 7.37 15.78 -5.84
N ARG A 137 8.50 15.47 -5.18
CA ARG A 137 9.31 14.26 -5.44
C ARG A 137 8.48 12.98 -5.44
N SER A 138 7.71 12.70 -4.39
CA SER A 138 6.94 11.45 -4.33
C SER A 138 5.86 11.39 -5.41
N PHE A 139 5.19 12.51 -5.68
CA PHE A 139 4.16 12.56 -6.72
C PHE A 139 4.75 12.36 -8.12
N GLU A 140 5.93 12.92 -8.39
CA GLU A 140 6.63 12.74 -9.67
C GLU A 140 7.22 11.34 -9.83
N TYR A 141 7.82 10.79 -8.76
CA TYR A 141 8.66 9.60 -8.85
C TYR A 141 7.93 8.29 -8.52
N ASP A 142 7.06 8.28 -7.51
CA ASP A 142 6.41 7.05 -7.04
C ASP A 142 5.05 6.80 -7.73
N SER A 143 4.50 7.80 -8.44
CA SER A 143 3.26 7.63 -9.19
C SER A 143 3.47 6.76 -10.42
N LEU A 144 2.62 5.76 -10.60
CA LEU A 144 2.63 4.92 -11.80
C LEU A 144 2.11 5.67 -13.03
N GLY A 145 2.44 5.15 -14.21
CA GLY A 145 2.00 5.66 -15.50
C GLY A 145 3.05 6.54 -16.19
N ASP A 146 2.68 7.02 -17.38
CA ASP A 146 3.60 7.67 -18.31
C ASP A 146 3.88 9.15 -18.02
N ARG A 147 3.20 9.76 -17.04
CA ARG A 147 3.27 11.20 -16.76
C ARG A 147 4.70 11.71 -16.61
N TYR A 148 5.50 11.08 -15.74
CA TYR A 148 6.89 11.50 -15.56
C TYR A 148 7.76 11.19 -16.79
N ALA A 149 7.48 10.08 -17.49
CA ALA A 149 8.21 9.73 -18.70
C ALA A 149 7.97 10.75 -19.82
N ASN A 150 6.72 11.20 -20.02
CA ASN A 150 6.38 12.26 -20.97
C ASN A 150 7.04 13.59 -20.56
N PHE A 151 6.98 13.98 -19.28
CA PHE A 151 7.73 15.14 -18.79
C PHE A 151 9.22 15.06 -19.15
N LEU A 152 9.84 13.91 -18.87
CA LEU A 152 11.27 13.72 -19.07
C LEU A 152 11.65 13.83 -20.55
N VAL A 153 10.94 13.11 -21.41
CA VAL A 153 11.25 13.00 -22.85
C VAL A 153 10.83 14.24 -23.63
N ASP A 154 9.63 14.75 -23.37
CA ASP A 154 9.00 15.77 -24.22
C ASP A 154 9.33 17.20 -23.78
N GLU A 155 9.53 17.44 -22.47
CA GLU A 155 9.79 18.78 -21.93
C GLU A 155 11.24 18.99 -21.50
N PHE A 156 11.79 18.06 -20.73
CA PHE A 156 13.05 18.29 -20.01
C PHE A 156 14.30 17.96 -20.84
N LEU A 157 14.38 16.76 -21.42
CA LEU A 157 15.58 16.34 -22.17
C LEU A 157 15.91 17.24 -23.37
N PRO A 158 14.95 17.78 -24.14
CA PRO A 158 15.25 18.75 -25.20
C PRO A 158 15.98 19.99 -24.69
N VAL A 159 15.72 20.42 -23.46
CA VAL A 159 16.41 21.55 -22.81
C VAL A 159 17.79 21.11 -22.31
N ALA A 160 17.86 19.99 -21.58
CA ALA A 160 19.11 19.52 -20.99
C ALA A 160 20.16 19.11 -22.03
N LEU A 161 19.75 18.61 -23.19
CA LEU A 161 20.62 18.11 -24.25
C LEU A 161 20.91 19.13 -25.36
N LYS A 162 20.49 20.39 -25.18
CA LYS A 162 20.64 21.41 -26.23
C LYS A 162 22.09 21.56 -26.67
N GLY A 163 22.35 21.27 -27.96
CA GLY A 163 23.68 21.37 -28.56
C GLY A 163 24.58 20.14 -28.33
N LEU A 164 24.01 19.02 -27.86
CA LEU A 164 24.71 17.75 -27.67
C LEU A 164 24.07 16.67 -28.56
N GLU A 165 24.91 15.97 -29.32
CA GLU A 165 24.52 14.81 -30.11
C GLU A 165 24.53 13.53 -29.27
N VAL A 166 23.33 13.03 -28.95
CA VAL A 166 23.13 11.74 -28.27
C VAL A 166 22.34 10.78 -29.16
N SER A 167 22.64 9.50 -29.05
CA SER A 167 21.95 8.43 -29.78
C SER A 167 20.45 8.45 -29.49
N ASP A 168 19.62 8.11 -30.47
CA ASP A 168 18.17 7.86 -30.33
C ASP A 168 17.83 6.38 -30.10
N ASP A 169 18.75 5.47 -30.45
CA ASP A 169 18.66 4.03 -30.15
C ASP A 169 18.43 3.75 -28.64
N PRO A 170 17.32 3.12 -28.25
CA PRO A 170 17.03 2.77 -26.86
C PRO A 170 18.08 1.87 -26.21
N ALA A 171 18.75 1.00 -26.98
CA ALA A 171 19.84 0.19 -26.47
C ALA A 171 21.04 1.04 -26.02
N ARG A 172 21.12 2.30 -26.47
CA ARG A 172 22.17 3.26 -26.12
C ARG A 172 21.71 4.30 -25.09
N ARG A 173 20.56 4.07 -24.46
CA ARG A 173 19.93 4.97 -23.48
C ARG A 173 19.56 4.24 -22.20
N ALA A 174 19.97 4.82 -21.07
CA ALA A 174 19.70 4.30 -19.74
C ALA A 174 19.06 5.33 -18.81
N VAL A 175 18.28 4.86 -17.85
CA VAL A 175 17.73 5.65 -16.74
C VAL A 175 18.14 5.03 -15.40
N CYS A 176 18.40 5.87 -14.42
CA CYS A 176 18.89 5.47 -13.11
C CYS A 176 18.27 6.30 -11.99
N GLY A 177 18.07 5.69 -10.84
CA GLY A 177 17.77 6.43 -9.62
C GLY A 177 17.85 5.56 -8.37
N ILE A 178 17.68 6.22 -7.23
CA ILE A 178 17.74 5.62 -5.91
C ILE A 178 16.41 5.80 -5.16
N SER A 179 15.95 4.79 -4.43
CA SER A 179 14.70 4.88 -3.65
C SER A 179 13.51 5.22 -4.56
N SER A 180 12.75 6.29 -4.31
CA SER A 180 11.74 6.79 -5.26
C SER A 180 12.31 7.07 -6.65
N GLY A 181 13.56 7.53 -6.76
CA GLY A 181 14.22 7.68 -8.05
C GLY A 181 14.43 6.34 -8.76
N GLY A 182 14.62 5.24 -8.03
CA GLY A 182 14.82 3.90 -8.58
C GLY A 182 13.56 3.34 -9.21
N ILE A 183 12.42 3.45 -8.52
CA ILE A 183 11.12 3.13 -9.13
C ILE A 183 10.82 4.07 -10.31
N CYS A 184 11.10 5.37 -10.19
CA CYS A 184 10.88 6.34 -11.26
C CYS A 184 11.66 5.97 -12.52
N ALA A 185 12.94 5.60 -12.39
CA ALA A 185 13.75 5.11 -13.51
C ALA A 185 13.14 3.86 -14.15
N PHE A 186 12.66 2.91 -13.34
CA PHE A 186 11.95 1.74 -13.85
C PHE A 186 10.65 2.12 -14.58
N THR A 187 9.84 3.02 -14.02
CA THR A 187 8.63 3.55 -14.64
C THR A 187 8.92 4.18 -16.00
N VAL A 188 9.98 4.98 -16.11
CA VAL A 188 10.35 5.63 -17.38
C VAL A 188 10.68 4.60 -18.46
N ALA A 189 11.57 3.64 -18.16
CA ALA A 189 11.90 2.58 -19.12
C ALA A 189 10.70 1.67 -19.42
N TRP A 190 9.85 1.42 -18.42
CA TRP A 190 8.63 0.63 -18.58
C TRP A 190 7.63 1.30 -19.51
N GLU A 191 7.37 2.60 -19.36
CA GLU A 191 6.37 3.32 -20.15
C GLU A 191 6.90 3.78 -21.51
N LYS A 192 8.22 4.00 -21.64
CA LYS A 192 8.89 4.43 -22.87
C LYS A 192 10.07 3.52 -23.24
N PRO A 193 9.84 2.21 -23.48
CA PRO A 193 10.90 1.28 -23.87
C PRO A 193 11.53 1.64 -25.23
N GLU A 194 10.82 2.40 -26.06
CA GLU A 194 11.31 2.98 -27.32
C GLU A 194 12.19 4.23 -27.12
N GLN A 195 12.40 4.67 -25.88
CA GLN A 195 13.34 5.73 -25.52
C GLN A 195 14.47 5.21 -24.62
N PHE A 196 14.19 4.26 -23.72
CA PHE A 196 15.16 3.75 -22.76
C PHE A 196 15.11 2.23 -22.68
N GLY A 197 16.12 1.56 -23.23
CA GLY A 197 16.25 0.10 -23.19
C GLY A 197 16.97 -0.43 -21.96
N LYS A 198 17.49 0.44 -21.09
CA LYS A 198 18.32 0.07 -19.93
C LYS A 198 17.87 0.81 -18.67
N VAL A 199 17.80 0.13 -17.54
CA VAL A 199 17.47 0.74 -16.24
C VAL A 199 18.36 0.24 -15.12
N LEU A 200 18.77 1.16 -14.25
CA LEU A 200 19.48 0.88 -12.99
C LEU A 200 18.68 1.44 -11.81
N SER A 201 18.15 0.54 -10.98
CA SER A 201 17.39 0.88 -9.77
C SER A 201 18.20 0.53 -8.52
N HIS A 202 18.55 1.53 -7.73
CA HIS A 202 19.18 1.37 -6.42
C HIS A 202 18.13 1.46 -5.32
N ILE A 203 18.04 0.44 -4.46
CA ILE A 203 17.13 0.35 -3.30
C ILE A 203 15.72 0.84 -3.66
N GLY A 204 15.18 0.39 -4.79
CA GLY A 204 13.99 0.97 -5.42
C GLY A 204 12.71 0.77 -4.60
N SER A 205 11.85 1.79 -4.52
CA SER A 205 10.62 1.77 -3.71
C SER A 205 9.47 0.96 -4.35
N TYR A 206 9.68 -0.32 -4.64
CA TYR A 206 8.65 -1.25 -5.13
C TYR A 206 7.65 -1.69 -4.03
N THR A 207 7.25 -0.73 -3.20
CA THR A 207 6.33 -0.86 -2.06
C THR A 207 5.10 0.06 -2.24
N ASN A 208 4.23 0.17 -1.25
CA ASN A 208 2.98 0.93 -1.33
C ASN A 208 3.11 2.40 -0.90
N ILE A 209 4.02 3.14 -1.56
CA ILE A 209 4.05 4.61 -1.48
C ILE A 209 2.88 5.18 -2.31
N ARG A 210 2.94 4.99 -3.64
CA ARG A 210 1.91 5.43 -4.60
C ARG A 210 1.58 4.38 -5.68
N GLY A 211 1.95 3.12 -5.46
CA GLY A 211 1.54 2.00 -6.32
C GLY A 211 2.64 1.03 -6.72
N GLY A 212 3.91 1.26 -6.35
CA GLY A 212 5.05 0.45 -6.79
C GLY A 212 4.93 -1.07 -6.60
N TRP A 213 4.19 -1.50 -5.57
CA TRP A 213 3.83 -2.91 -5.33
C TRP A 213 3.09 -3.60 -6.50
N ALA A 214 2.54 -2.85 -7.45
CA ALA A 214 1.83 -3.38 -8.60
C ALA A 214 2.75 -3.90 -9.72
N TYR A 215 4.00 -3.42 -9.79
CA TYR A 215 4.93 -3.77 -10.87
C TYR A 215 5.20 -5.27 -11.04
N PRO A 216 5.40 -6.07 -9.98
CA PRO A 216 5.57 -7.52 -10.13
C PRO A 216 4.41 -8.18 -10.90
N GLY A 217 3.17 -7.77 -10.63
CA GLY A 217 2.00 -8.25 -11.36
C GLY A 217 1.96 -7.80 -12.82
N LEU A 218 2.31 -6.53 -13.09
CA LEU A 218 2.37 -5.98 -14.44
C LEU A 218 3.46 -6.63 -15.30
N VAL A 219 4.65 -6.84 -14.74
CA VAL A 219 5.78 -7.53 -15.39
C VAL A 219 5.38 -8.95 -15.77
N ARG A 220 4.76 -9.72 -14.86
CA ARG A 220 4.30 -11.09 -15.13
C ARG A 220 3.29 -11.18 -16.27
N LYS A 221 2.46 -10.15 -16.47
CA LYS A 221 1.51 -10.08 -17.61
C LYS A 221 2.22 -9.98 -18.97
N THR A 222 3.50 -9.59 -19.01
CA THR A 222 4.27 -9.46 -20.25
C THR A 222 5.02 -10.72 -20.66
N GLN A 223 4.86 -11.86 -19.97
CA GLN A 223 5.63 -13.09 -20.25
C GLN A 223 5.63 -13.51 -21.72
N ASP A 224 4.52 -13.35 -22.43
CA ASP A 224 4.43 -13.71 -23.86
C ASP A 224 5.15 -12.71 -24.78
N GLN A 225 5.28 -11.45 -24.35
CA GLN A 225 5.94 -10.35 -25.07
C GLN A 225 6.60 -9.36 -24.09
N PRO A 226 7.79 -9.70 -23.55
CA PRO A 226 8.49 -8.83 -22.61
C PRO A 226 8.84 -7.50 -23.29
N LYS A 227 8.73 -6.39 -22.54
CA LYS A 227 9.22 -5.10 -23.04
C LYS A 227 10.74 -5.18 -23.25
N PRO A 228 11.31 -4.52 -24.27
CA PRO A 228 12.73 -4.63 -24.61
C PRO A 228 13.61 -3.78 -23.66
N ILE A 229 13.54 -4.08 -22.35
CA ILE A 229 14.31 -3.38 -21.32
C ILE A 229 15.21 -4.36 -20.56
N LYS A 230 16.42 -3.90 -20.25
CA LYS A 230 17.41 -4.59 -19.42
C LYS A 230 17.48 -3.93 -18.05
N VAL A 231 17.37 -4.72 -16.98
CA VAL A 231 17.09 -4.21 -15.62
C VAL A 231 18.19 -4.59 -14.64
N TYR A 232 18.84 -3.60 -14.03
CA TYR A 232 19.72 -3.80 -12.88
C TYR A 232 19.03 -3.35 -11.59
N LEU A 233 18.89 -4.26 -10.63
CA LEU A 233 18.39 -4.00 -9.29
C LEU A 233 19.53 -4.18 -8.30
N GLN A 234 19.85 -3.14 -7.56
CA GLN A 234 20.66 -3.25 -6.35
C GLN A 234 19.76 -2.97 -5.15
N GLU A 235 19.88 -3.77 -4.11
CA GLU A 235 19.10 -3.65 -2.87
C GLU A 235 19.97 -3.98 -1.65
N GLY A 236 19.70 -3.37 -0.49
CA GLY A 236 20.34 -3.67 0.79
C GLY A 236 19.64 -4.82 1.53
N LYS A 237 20.38 -5.68 2.21
CA LYS A 237 19.81 -6.77 3.02
C LYS A 237 19.03 -6.26 4.25
N ASP A 238 19.48 -5.13 4.80
CA ASP A 238 18.93 -4.51 6.01
C ASP A 238 18.14 -3.23 5.69
N ASP A 239 17.59 -3.13 4.47
CA ASP A 239 16.81 -1.96 4.05
C ASP A 239 15.42 -1.90 4.73
N LEU A 240 14.69 -0.81 4.51
CA LEU A 240 13.52 -0.41 5.28
C LEU A 240 12.42 -1.48 5.34
N ASP A 241 11.85 -1.62 6.53
CA ASP A 241 10.51 -2.16 6.76
C ASP A 241 9.67 -1.06 7.43
N ASN A 242 8.77 -0.44 6.67
CA ASN A 242 8.11 0.80 7.06
C ASN A 242 6.63 0.84 6.65
N LEU A 243 5.93 1.95 6.93
CA LEU A 243 4.53 2.19 6.55
C LEU A 243 4.16 1.73 5.12
N HIS A 244 5.10 1.83 4.18
CA HIS A 244 4.86 1.53 2.77
C HIS A 244 5.12 0.06 2.42
N GLY A 245 5.99 -0.64 3.14
CA GLY A 245 6.29 -2.06 2.92
C GLY A 245 7.69 -2.46 3.37
N ASN A 246 8.05 -3.70 3.09
CA ASN A 246 9.41 -4.22 3.26
C ASN A 246 10.15 -4.16 1.91
N TRP A 247 11.19 -3.33 1.85
CA TRP A 247 11.86 -2.96 0.61
C TRP A 247 12.70 -4.11 0.04
N PRO A 248 13.50 -4.85 0.85
CA PRO A 248 14.20 -6.04 0.36
C PRO A 248 13.25 -7.08 -0.23
N LEU A 249 12.09 -7.32 0.39
CA LEU A 249 11.09 -8.24 -0.15
C LEU A 249 10.41 -7.70 -1.42
N GLY A 250 10.17 -6.40 -1.52
CA GLY A 250 9.63 -5.76 -2.73
C GLY A 250 10.55 -5.93 -3.95
N ASN A 251 11.85 -5.69 -3.77
CA ASN A 251 12.84 -5.88 -4.84
C ASN A 251 13.03 -7.37 -5.22
N LYS A 252 12.97 -8.30 -4.25
CA LYS A 252 12.98 -9.75 -4.54
C LYS A 252 11.75 -10.20 -5.33
N ASP A 253 10.57 -9.67 -5.03
CA ASP A 253 9.34 -9.98 -5.75
C ASP A 253 9.37 -9.45 -7.19
N LEU A 254 9.88 -8.22 -7.40
CA LEU A 254 10.11 -7.69 -8.74
C LEU A 254 11.13 -8.53 -9.52
N ALA A 255 12.25 -8.91 -8.90
CA ALA A 255 13.25 -9.77 -9.52
C ALA A 255 12.67 -11.14 -9.93
N ALA A 256 11.85 -11.75 -9.07
CA ALA A 256 11.14 -12.98 -9.38
C ALA A 256 10.17 -12.81 -10.57
N ALA A 257 9.49 -11.66 -10.65
CA ALA A 257 8.62 -11.32 -11.79
C ALA A 257 9.41 -11.14 -13.10
N LEU A 258 10.56 -10.46 -13.06
CA LEU A 258 11.46 -10.28 -14.21
C LEU A 258 11.98 -11.62 -14.73
N GLN A 259 12.39 -12.52 -13.82
CA GLN A 259 12.78 -13.88 -14.17
C GLN A 259 11.64 -14.64 -14.84
N PHE A 260 10.46 -14.64 -14.22
CA PHE A 260 9.29 -15.37 -14.72
C PHE A 260 8.91 -14.91 -16.14
N ALA A 261 8.98 -13.61 -16.39
CA ALA A 261 8.65 -13.03 -17.68
C ALA A 261 9.82 -13.04 -18.68
N GLY A 262 11.02 -13.52 -18.31
CA GLY A 262 12.14 -13.69 -19.24
C GLY A 262 12.92 -12.41 -19.58
N TYR A 263 12.91 -11.41 -18.69
CA TYR A 263 13.71 -10.20 -18.87
C TYR A 263 15.21 -10.48 -18.66
N THR A 264 16.07 -9.72 -19.33
CA THR A 264 17.49 -9.67 -18.97
C THR A 264 17.63 -8.81 -17.72
N TYR A 265 18.00 -9.41 -16.58
CA TYR A 265 18.02 -8.69 -15.31
C TYR A 265 19.13 -9.13 -14.37
N LYS A 266 19.60 -8.21 -13.51
CA LYS A 266 20.48 -8.49 -12.38
C LYS A 266 19.81 -8.07 -11.09
N LEU A 267 19.88 -8.92 -10.07
CA LEU A 267 19.64 -8.54 -8.67
C LEU A 267 20.94 -8.70 -7.87
N VAL A 268 21.37 -7.64 -7.19
CA VAL A 268 22.48 -7.64 -6.24
C VAL A 268 21.99 -7.20 -4.87
N MET A 269 22.09 -8.12 -3.89
CA MET A 269 21.80 -7.83 -2.48
C MET A 269 23.10 -7.45 -1.76
N THR A 270 23.31 -6.16 -1.52
CA THR A 270 24.46 -5.63 -0.76
C THR A 270 24.20 -5.69 0.74
N ASP A 271 25.25 -5.55 1.55
CA ASP A 271 25.07 -5.37 3.00
C ASP A 271 24.47 -3.99 3.34
N GLY A 272 23.94 -3.85 4.56
CA GLY A 272 23.40 -2.60 5.10
C GLY A 272 22.00 -2.21 4.59
N GLY A 273 21.50 -1.07 5.10
CA GLY A 273 20.15 -0.57 4.86
C GLY A 273 20.05 0.61 3.89
N HIS A 274 19.06 1.49 4.09
CA HIS A 274 18.66 2.58 3.17
C HIS A 274 19.73 3.64 2.93
N SER A 275 20.75 3.31 2.14
CA SER A 275 21.95 4.13 1.99
C SER A 275 22.49 4.10 0.57
N GLY A 276 22.81 5.29 0.05
CA GLY A 276 23.55 5.44 -1.20
C GLY A 276 24.98 4.91 -1.15
N LYS A 277 25.54 4.60 0.04
CA LYS A 277 26.92 4.11 0.19
C LYS A 277 27.13 2.81 -0.59
N TRP A 278 26.32 1.79 -0.32
CA TRP A 278 26.43 0.46 -0.90
C TRP A 278 26.08 0.46 -2.39
N ALA A 279 25.02 1.20 -2.74
CA ALA A 279 24.66 1.49 -4.12
C ALA A 279 25.82 2.12 -4.92
N GLY A 280 26.50 3.11 -4.31
CA GLY A 280 27.65 3.77 -4.91
C GLY A 280 28.89 2.89 -5.00
N GLU A 281 29.10 2.00 -4.03
CA GLU A 281 30.17 0.97 -4.09
C GLU A 281 29.97 0.00 -5.24
N GLU A 282 28.72 -0.37 -5.53
CA GLU A 282 28.35 -1.30 -6.58
C GLU A 282 28.20 -0.66 -7.96
N LEU A 283 28.09 0.68 -8.03
CA LEU A 283 27.85 1.42 -9.27
C LEU A 283 28.81 1.07 -10.43
N PRO A 284 30.14 0.94 -10.24
CA PRO A 284 31.02 0.55 -11.35
C PRO A 284 30.69 -0.81 -11.96
N ASN A 285 30.36 -1.81 -11.12
CA ASN A 285 29.96 -3.14 -11.58
C ASN A 285 28.61 -3.10 -12.28
N ALA A 286 27.67 -2.33 -11.72
CA ALA A 286 26.36 -2.13 -12.32
C ALA A 286 26.45 -1.52 -13.72
N LEU A 287 27.30 -0.50 -13.92
CA LEU A 287 27.50 0.14 -15.22
C LEU A 287 28.16 -0.82 -16.22
N LYS A 288 29.18 -1.59 -15.82
CA LYS A 288 29.81 -2.61 -16.67
C LYS A 288 28.77 -3.64 -17.13
N TRP A 289 27.99 -4.20 -16.21
CA TRP A 289 26.95 -5.17 -16.55
C TRP A 289 25.86 -4.54 -17.42
N LEU A 290 25.43 -3.31 -17.14
CA LEU A 290 24.34 -2.66 -17.87
C LEU A 290 24.71 -2.45 -19.34
N TRP A 291 25.95 -2.04 -19.62
CA TRP A 291 26.45 -1.75 -20.97
C TRP A 291 27.07 -2.95 -21.71
N ASP A 292 27.15 -4.11 -21.07
CA ASP A 292 27.59 -5.36 -21.70
C ASP A 292 26.41 -6.11 -22.35
N ASP A 293 26.37 -6.19 -23.67
CA ASP A 293 25.26 -6.84 -24.38
C ASP A 293 25.22 -8.37 -24.18
N ASP A 294 26.32 -8.99 -23.70
CA ASP A 294 26.43 -10.42 -23.42
C ASP A 294 26.19 -10.76 -21.93
N ALA A 295 25.78 -9.79 -21.12
CA ALA A 295 25.65 -9.96 -19.68
C ALA A 295 24.59 -10.99 -19.27
N GLU A 296 24.96 -11.91 -18.37
CA GLU A 296 24.07 -12.96 -17.89
C GLU A 296 23.06 -12.44 -16.84
N SER A 297 21.83 -12.93 -16.93
CA SER A 297 20.79 -12.69 -15.94
C SER A 297 21.06 -13.39 -14.61
N THR A 298 20.59 -12.79 -13.51
CA THR A 298 20.46 -13.50 -12.25
C THR A 298 19.52 -14.72 -12.42
N ASN A 299 19.86 -15.83 -11.78
CA ASN A 299 19.00 -17.01 -11.66
C ASN A 299 18.61 -17.21 -10.18
N MET A 300 17.32 -17.18 -9.90
CA MET A 300 16.68 -17.41 -8.60
C MET A 300 15.91 -18.74 -8.66
N PRO A 301 16.58 -19.89 -8.44
CA PRO A 301 15.93 -21.18 -8.54
C PRO A 301 14.91 -21.40 -7.42
N ILE A 302 13.78 -22.02 -7.74
CA ILE A 302 12.85 -22.55 -6.73
C ILE A 302 13.51 -23.79 -6.11
N VAL A 303 13.89 -23.70 -4.84
CA VAL A 303 14.53 -24.80 -4.11
C VAL A 303 13.44 -25.75 -3.61
N ASN A 304 13.41 -26.97 -4.15
CA ASN A 304 12.50 -28.04 -3.73
C ASN A 304 13.31 -29.30 -3.37
N THR A 305 13.55 -29.50 -2.08
CA THR A 305 14.34 -30.61 -1.53
C THR A 305 13.50 -31.87 -1.25
N LYS A 306 12.17 -31.80 -1.40
CA LYS A 306 11.22 -32.92 -1.16
C LYS A 306 11.52 -33.72 0.11
N PRO A 307 11.60 -33.07 1.28
CA PRO A 307 11.87 -33.75 2.53
C PRO A 307 10.80 -34.81 2.84
N GLU A 308 11.19 -35.87 3.54
CA GLU A 308 10.26 -36.93 3.96
C GLU A 308 9.23 -36.38 4.95
N TRP A 309 7.96 -36.68 4.70
CA TRP A 309 6.87 -36.27 5.59
C TRP A 309 6.54 -37.37 6.60
N THR A 310 6.48 -36.99 7.87
CA THR A 310 5.94 -37.82 8.95
C THR A 310 4.83 -37.05 9.70
N PRO A 311 3.75 -37.73 10.13
CA PRO A 311 2.73 -37.07 10.93
C PRO A 311 3.34 -36.58 12.25
N HIS A 312 2.90 -35.40 12.68
CA HIS A 312 3.21 -34.90 14.02
C HIS A 312 2.66 -35.88 15.08
N PRO A 313 3.30 -36.08 16.25
CA PRO A 313 2.80 -36.98 17.30
C PRO A 313 1.34 -36.76 17.69
N ASP A 314 0.91 -35.50 17.85
CA ASP A 314 -0.49 -35.13 18.12
C ASP A 314 -1.45 -35.40 16.93
N ALA A 315 -0.95 -35.75 15.74
CA ALA A 315 -1.74 -36.16 14.58
C ALA A 315 -1.80 -37.69 14.40
N VAL A 316 -1.32 -38.44 15.40
CA VAL A 316 -1.44 -39.90 15.49
C VAL A 316 -2.58 -40.23 16.46
N VAL A 317 -3.43 -41.19 16.08
CA VAL A 317 -4.56 -41.63 16.91
C VAL A 317 -4.04 -42.17 18.23
N ASN A 318 -4.57 -41.66 19.33
CA ASN A 318 -4.37 -42.21 20.66
C ASN A 318 -5.66 -42.93 21.09
N GLU A 319 -5.60 -44.26 21.22
CA GLU A 319 -6.76 -45.08 21.59
C GLU A 319 -7.26 -44.80 23.02
N SER A 320 -6.45 -44.18 23.87
CA SER A 320 -6.85 -43.79 25.23
C SER A 320 -7.57 -42.44 25.29
N VAL A 321 -7.72 -41.74 24.15
CA VAL A 321 -8.34 -40.41 24.08
C VAL A 321 -9.77 -40.54 23.54
N PRO A 322 -10.77 -39.86 24.15
CA PRO A 322 -12.13 -39.79 23.62
C PRO A 322 -12.14 -39.21 22.19
N GLN A 323 -12.75 -39.94 21.26
CA GLN A 323 -12.79 -39.56 19.85
C GLN A 323 -14.12 -38.88 19.53
N GLY A 324 -14.04 -37.69 18.92
CA GLY A 324 -15.19 -37.01 18.35
C GLY A 324 -15.74 -37.72 17.11
N GLN A 325 -16.85 -37.21 16.62
CA GLN A 325 -17.54 -37.74 15.44
C GLN A 325 -17.54 -36.71 14.32
N VAL A 326 -17.30 -37.16 13.08
CA VAL A 326 -17.54 -36.35 11.88
C VAL A 326 -18.88 -36.74 11.29
N GLU A 327 -19.79 -35.78 11.23
CA GLU A 327 -21.13 -35.91 10.69
C GLU A 327 -21.18 -35.31 9.29
N GLN A 328 -21.55 -36.12 8.29
CA GLN A 328 -21.76 -35.66 6.94
C GLN A 328 -23.10 -34.92 6.86
N MET A 329 -23.08 -33.67 6.41
CA MET A 329 -24.28 -32.87 6.27
C MET A 329 -24.88 -33.02 4.87
N GLU A 330 -26.17 -32.72 4.74
CA GLU A 330 -26.82 -32.62 3.44
C GLU A 330 -26.16 -31.54 2.56
N PRO A 331 -25.97 -31.78 1.25
CA PRO A 331 -25.35 -30.81 0.35
C PRO A 331 -26.05 -29.45 0.41
N TRP A 332 -25.26 -28.39 0.53
CA TRP A 332 -25.78 -27.04 0.71
C TRP A 332 -25.91 -26.30 -0.62
N LYS A 333 -27.07 -25.69 -0.86
CA LYS A 333 -27.32 -24.76 -1.96
C LYS A 333 -27.36 -23.33 -1.42
N SER A 334 -26.63 -22.43 -2.08
CA SER A 334 -26.40 -21.08 -1.55
C SER A 334 -27.18 -20.02 -2.30
N GLU A 335 -27.63 -19.03 -1.54
CA GLU A 335 -28.25 -17.81 -2.07
C GLU A 335 -27.18 -16.75 -2.36
N ILE A 336 -26.14 -16.68 -1.53
CA ILE A 336 -24.98 -15.77 -1.71
C ILE A 336 -24.13 -16.16 -2.91
N PHE A 337 -23.95 -17.47 -3.14
CA PHE A 337 -23.28 -18.01 -4.32
C PHE A 337 -24.28 -18.82 -5.17
N PRO A 338 -25.16 -18.13 -5.93
CA PRO A 338 -26.30 -18.75 -6.58
C PRO A 338 -25.88 -19.81 -7.61
N GLY A 339 -26.69 -20.86 -7.73
CA GLY A 339 -26.48 -21.95 -8.69
C GLY A 339 -25.35 -22.92 -8.34
N THR A 340 -24.83 -22.85 -7.11
CA THR A 340 -23.77 -23.75 -6.66
C THR A 340 -24.22 -24.66 -5.52
N THR A 341 -23.65 -25.87 -5.49
CA THR A 341 -23.86 -26.86 -4.43
C THR A 341 -22.53 -27.33 -3.86
N ARG A 342 -22.46 -27.58 -2.56
CA ARG A 342 -21.24 -28.00 -1.87
C ARG A 342 -21.47 -29.06 -0.82
N ASP A 343 -20.49 -29.93 -0.71
CA ASP A 343 -20.41 -30.96 0.31
C ASP A 343 -19.74 -30.38 1.56
N TRP A 344 -20.25 -30.72 2.73
CA TRP A 344 -19.71 -30.22 3.99
C TRP A 344 -19.98 -31.18 5.15
N SER A 345 -19.24 -31.04 6.23
CA SER A 345 -19.41 -31.87 7.42
C SER A 345 -19.06 -31.13 8.69
N VAL A 346 -19.61 -31.59 9.80
CA VAL A 346 -19.33 -31.05 11.13
C VAL A 346 -18.60 -32.10 11.95
N TYR A 347 -17.50 -31.72 12.58
CA TYR A 347 -16.88 -32.52 13.64
C TYR A 347 -17.35 -32.02 15.00
N VAL A 348 -17.77 -32.96 15.84
CA VAL A 348 -18.21 -32.74 17.20
C VAL A 348 -17.26 -33.48 18.15
N PRO A 349 -16.55 -32.78 19.05
CA PRO A 349 -15.65 -33.44 19.98
C PRO A 349 -16.44 -34.27 20.99
N ALA A 350 -15.88 -35.39 21.46
CA ALA A 350 -16.52 -36.25 22.46
C ALA A 350 -16.84 -35.52 23.78
N GLN A 351 -16.12 -34.43 24.06
CA GLN A 351 -16.26 -33.58 25.24
C GLN A 351 -17.33 -32.50 25.07
N TYR A 352 -18.01 -32.40 23.92
CA TYR A 352 -19.09 -31.45 23.69
C TYR A 352 -20.25 -31.66 24.67
N LYS A 353 -20.80 -30.56 25.16
CA LYS A 353 -21.94 -30.53 26.07
C LYS A 353 -22.90 -29.41 25.65
N PRO A 354 -24.18 -29.68 25.36
CA PRO A 354 -25.13 -28.65 24.91
C PRO A 354 -25.28 -27.46 25.86
N GLU A 355 -25.06 -27.67 27.16
CA GLU A 355 -25.11 -26.63 28.19
C GLU A 355 -23.86 -25.74 28.27
N GLN A 356 -22.78 -26.07 27.55
CA GLN A 356 -21.54 -25.29 27.49
C GLN A 356 -21.24 -24.91 26.04
N PRO A 357 -21.31 -23.62 25.66
CA PRO A 357 -21.03 -23.20 24.30
C PRO A 357 -19.62 -23.61 23.85
N ALA A 358 -19.54 -24.37 22.76
CA ALA A 358 -18.27 -24.81 22.19
C ALA A 358 -17.59 -23.70 21.39
N ALA A 359 -16.26 -23.78 21.26
CA ALA A 359 -15.54 -23.02 20.26
C ALA A 359 -15.90 -23.50 18.84
N LEU A 360 -15.64 -22.66 17.84
CA LEU A 360 -15.88 -22.96 16.43
C LEU A 360 -14.57 -22.82 15.64
N MET A 361 -14.29 -23.78 14.75
CA MET A 361 -13.27 -23.59 13.71
C MET A 361 -13.76 -24.00 12.33
N VAL A 362 -13.71 -23.08 11.35
CA VAL A 362 -14.13 -23.35 9.97
C VAL A 362 -12.91 -23.66 9.10
N PHE A 363 -13.00 -24.71 8.28
CA PHE A 363 -11.96 -25.13 7.35
C PHE A 363 -12.45 -25.16 5.91
N GLN A 364 -11.73 -24.45 5.05
CA GLN A 364 -11.89 -24.53 3.59
C GLN A 364 -11.25 -25.80 3.04
N ASP A 365 -11.71 -26.26 1.87
CA ASP A 365 -11.31 -27.56 1.28
C ASP A 365 -11.50 -28.73 2.27
N GLY A 366 -12.65 -28.70 2.95
CA GLY A 366 -12.96 -29.51 4.13
C GLY A 366 -12.70 -31.01 4.00
N GLU A 367 -12.92 -31.61 2.83
CA GLU A 367 -12.68 -33.04 2.61
C GLU A 367 -11.22 -33.43 2.88
N ARG A 368 -10.27 -32.64 2.39
CA ARG A 368 -8.83 -32.89 2.62
C ARG A 368 -8.44 -32.65 4.08
N MET A 369 -9.12 -31.72 4.74
CA MET A 369 -8.83 -31.33 6.12
C MET A 369 -9.31 -32.38 7.13
N ARG A 370 -10.49 -32.99 6.88
CA ARG A 370 -11.08 -34.01 7.77
C ARG A 370 -10.48 -35.41 7.63
N ASP A 371 -9.75 -35.70 6.55
CA ASP A 371 -9.19 -37.03 6.31
C ASP A 371 -8.12 -37.41 7.36
N VAL A 372 -8.45 -38.37 8.23
CA VAL A 372 -7.59 -38.91 9.29
C VAL A 372 -6.40 -39.73 8.76
N LYS A 373 -6.44 -40.15 7.49
CA LYS A 373 -5.30 -40.81 6.81
C LYS A 373 -4.43 -39.82 6.05
N GLY A 374 -4.94 -38.61 5.82
CA GLY A 374 -4.29 -37.54 5.09
C GLY A 374 -3.16 -36.85 5.86
N ARG A 375 -2.79 -35.65 5.40
CA ARG A 375 -1.68 -34.85 5.95
C ARG A 375 -2.09 -33.94 7.10
N TRP A 376 -3.36 -33.53 7.16
CA TRP A 376 -3.88 -32.61 8.17
C TRP A 376 -4.43 -33.32 9.41
N ARG A 377 -5.22 -34.39 9.20
CA ARG A 377 -5.77 -35.25 10.27
C ARG A 377 -6.48 -34.48 11.37
N ILE A 378 -7.25 -33.45 11.01
CA ILE A 378 -7.78 -32.47 11.96
C ILE A 378 -8.62 -33.11 13.07
N PRO A 379 -9.54 -34.06 12.81
CA PRO A 379 -10.28 -34.73 13.89
C PRO A 379 -9.37 -35.35 14.96
N THR A 380 -8.33 -36.07 14.54
CA THR A 380 -7.36 -36.70 15.45
C THR A 380 -6.56 -35.68 16.25
N VAL A 381 -6.16 -34.58 15.60
CA VAL A 381 -5.46 -33.49 16.29
C VAL A 381 -6.37 -32.85 17.33
N PHE A 382 -7.63 -32.58 16.98
CA PHE A 382 -8.60 -31.98 17.89
C PHE A 382 -8.88 -32.90 19.08
N ASP A 383 -9.12 -34.20 18.86
CA ASP A 383 -9.32 -35.18 19.92
C ASP A 383 -8.17 -35.13 20.95
N ASN A 384 -6.93 -35.23 20.46
CA ASN A 384 -5.73 -35.26 21.29
C ASN A 384 -5.52 -33.95 22.07
N LEU A 385 -5.68 -32.80 21.41
CA LEU A 385 -5.45 -31.49 22.04
C LEU A 385 -6.56 -31.10 23.01
N ILE A 386 -7.83 -31.40 22.68
CA ILE A 386 -8.99 -31.13 23.55
C ILE A 386 -8.90 -31.99 24.81
N ALA A 387 -8.60 -33.28 24.68
CA ALA A 387 -8.50 -34.17 25.83
C ALA A 387 -7.38 -33.78 26.80
N ARG A 388 -6.30 -33.18 26.29
CA ARG A 388 -5.19 -32.66 27.09
C ARG A 388 -5.44 -31.27 27.68
N GLY A 389 -6.45 -30.55 27.18
CA GLY A 389 -6.77 -29.18 27.58
C GLY A 389 -5.92 -28.11 26.90
N ASP A 390 -5.20 -28.45 25.83
CA ASP A 390 -4.38 -27.53 25.03
C ASP A 390 -5.24 -26.64 24.10
N MET A 391 -6.47 -27.06 23.83
CA MET A 391 -7.49 -26.26 23.15
C MET A 391 -8.87 -26.53 23.78
N PRO A 392 -9.81 -25.56 23.76
CA PRO A 392 -11.15 -25.77 24.28
C PRO A 392 -11.92 -26.81 23.43
N PRO A 393 -12.99 -27.43 23.96
CA PRO A 393 -13.93 -28.19 23.13
C PRO A 393 -14.38 -27.35 21.93
N THR A 394 -13.98 -27.79 20.73
CA THR A 394 -14.12 -27.02 19.49
C THR A 394 -14.86 -27.87 18.46
N ILE A 395 -15.97 -27.34 17.96
CA ILE A 395 -16.69 -27.88 16.81
C ILE A 395 -15.98 -27.41 15.53
N ALA A 396 -15.69 -28.33 14.61
CA ALA A 396 -15.06 -27.99 13.33
C ALA A 396 -16.08 -28.08 12.18
N VAL A 397 -16.12 -27.08 11.31
CA VAL A 397 -16.93 -27.09 10.09
C VAL A 397 -16.01 -27.27 8.89
N PHE A 398 -16.11 -28.40 8.21
CA PHE A 398 -15.32 -28.73 7.03
C PHE A 398 -16.15 -28.45 5.78
N LEU A 399 -15.75 -27.44 5.01
CA LEU A 399 -16.55 -26.93 3.90
C LEU A 399 -15.77 -27.01 2.59
N ASN A 400 -16.30 -27.73 1.60
CA ASN A 400 -15.77 -27.70 0.24
C ASN A 400 -16.30 -26.47 -0.51
N PRO A 401 -15.58 -25.99 -1.52
CA PRO A 401 -16.07 -24.89 -2.36
C PRO A 401 -17.29 -25.30 -3.20
N GLY A 402 -18.10 -24.33 -3.59
CA GLY A 402 -19.26 -24.54 -4.47
C GLY A 402 -18.89 -25.16 -5.83
N HIS A 403 -19.76 -26.05 -6.28
CA HIS A 403 -19.79 -26.52 -7.65
C HIS A 403 -21.04 -25.99 -8.35
N ASP A 404 -20.82 -25.21 -9.40
CA ASP A 404 -21.85 -24.80 -10.35
C ASP A 404 -22.48 -26.03 -11.01
N GLU A 405 -23.76 -26.28 -10.73
CA GLU A 405 -24.50 -27.47 -11.18
C GLU A 405 -24.61 -27.54 -12.71
N SER A 406 -24.41 -26.43 -13.43
CA SER A 406 -24.43 -26.39 -14.89
C SER A 406 -23.12 -26.85 -15.54
N LYS A 407 -22.03 -27.01 -14.76
CA LYS A 407 -20.71 -27.36 -15.27
C LYS A 407 -20.36 -28.81 -14.94
N PRO A 408 -19.73 -29.58 -15.86
CA PRO A 408 -19.23 -30.90 -15.50
C PRO A 408 -18.06 -30.81 -14.51
N ARG A 409 -18.02 -31.71 -13.52
CA ARG A 409 -16.85 -31.85 -12.63
C ARG A 409 -15.63 -32.28 -13.43
N ARG A 410 -14.59 -31.44 -13.46
CA ARG A 410 -13.31 -31.76 -14.12
C ARG A 410 -12.34 -32.34 -13.10
N ARG A 411 -12.00 -33.63 -13.22
CA ARG A 411 -11.11 -34.36 -12.29
C ARG A 411 -11.57 -34.28 -10.83
N GLY A 412 -12.88 -34.33 -10.60
CA GLY A 412 -13.49 -34.21 -9.26
C GLY A 412 -13.38 -32.82 -8.63
N ARG A 413 -12.86 -31.81 -9.34
CA ARG A 413 -12.68 -30.45 -8.79
C ARG A 413 -13.97 -29.65 -8.87
N HIS A 414 -14.23 -28.91 -7.79
CA HIS A 414 -15.26 -27.89 -7.72
C HIS A 414 -14.93 -26.72 -8.65
N SER A 415 -15.96 -26.15 -9.26
CA SER A 415 -15.82 -25.13 -10.30
C SER A 415 -15.67 -23.71 -9.74
N ASN A 416 -16.04 -23.47 -8.47
CA ASN A 416 -16.12 -22.12 -7.90
C ASN A 416 -14.99 -21.77 -6.91
N ARG A 417 -14.05 -22.69 -6.64
CA ARG A 417 -13.04 -22.55 -5.58
C ARG A 417 -12.32 -21.21 -5.58
N SER A 418 -11.75 -20.79 -6.70
CA SER A 418 -11.00 -19.53 -6.74
C SER A 418 -11.90 -18.30 -6.58
N PHE A 419 -13.12 -18.35 -7.12
CA PHE A 419 -14.06 -17.24 -7.02
C PHE A 419 -14.55 -17.05 -5.58
N GLU A 420 -14.84 -18.15 -4.87
CA GLU A 420 -15.27 -18.10 -3.47
C GLU A 420 -14.13 -17.76 -2.51
N TYR A 421 -12.93 -18.27 -2.74
CA TYR A 421 -11.85 -18.23 -1.75
C TYR A 421 -10.83 -17.10 -1.97
N ASP A 422 -10.51 -16.76 -3.23
CA ASP A 422 -9.52 -15.72 -3.52
C ASP A 422 -10.17 -14.34 -3.77
N GLY A 423 -11.51 -14.27 -3.83
CA GLY A 423 -12.24 -13.01 -3.92
C GLY A 423 -12.16 -12.23 -2.61
N LEU A 424 -11.78 -10.96 -2.67
CA LEU A 424 -11.73 -10.09 -1.50
C LEU A 424 -13.13 -9.56 -1.13
N GLY A 425 -13.24 -8.92 0.03
CA GLY A 425 -14.49 -8.37 0.53
C GLY A 425 -15.35 -9.40 1.27
N ASP A 426 -16.55 -9.00 1.66
CA ASP A 426 -17.34 -9.70 2.67
C ASP A 426 -18.14 -10.92 2.16
N ARG A 427 -18.16 -11.17 0.85
CA ARG A 427 -19.10 -12.11 0.22
C ARG A 427 -19.00 -13.52 0.82
N TYR A 428 -17.79 -14.04 1.01
CA TYR A 428 -17.60 -15.37 1.58
C TYR A 428 -17.98 -15.43 3.06
N VAL A 429 -17.67 -14.39 3.85
CA VAL A 429 -18.01 -14.39 5.28
C VAL A 429 -19.50 -14.17 5.51
N ARG A 430 -20.19 -13.42 4.65
CA ARG A 430 -21.66 -13.39 4.62
C ARG A 430 -22.24 -14.76 4.34
N PHE A 431 -21.71 -15.50 3.37
CA PHE A 431 -22.10 -16.90 3.16
C PHE A 431 -21.93 -17.75 4.44
N LEU A 432 -20.79 -17.66 5.14
CA LEU A 432 -20.62 -18.38 6.40
C LEU A 432 -21.64 -17.95 7.46
N HIS A 433 -21.79 -16.64 7.66
CA HIS A 433 -22.55 -16.05 8.77
C HIS A 433 -24.07 -16.09 8.58
N GLU A 434 -24.54 -15.98 7.33
CA GLU A 434 -25.96 -15.91 6.98
C GLU A 434 -26.53 -17.29 6.62
N GLU A 435 -25.69 -18.22 6.13
CA GLU A 435 -26.16 -19.53 5.66
C GLU A 435 -25.65 -20.70 6.53
N ILE A 436 -24.33 -20.91 6.60
CA ILE A 436 -23.77 -22.17 7.16
C ILE A 436 -23.82 -22.19 8.69
N ILE A 437 -23.33 -21.15 9.34
CA ILE A 437 -23.23 -21.16 10.80
C ILE A 437 -24.61 -21.17 11.48
N PRO A 438 -25.61 -20.42 11.00
CA PRO A 438 -26.98 -20.58 11.51
C PRO A 438 -27.49 -22.01 11.40
N GLU A 439 -27.17 -22.73 10.32
CA GLU A 439 -27.54 -24.16 10.18
C GLU A 439 -26.86 -25.03 11.24
N VAL A 440 -25.56 -24.83 11.49
CA VAL A 440 -24.84 -25.57 12.54
C VAL A 440 -25.42 -25.27 13.93
N LYS A 441 -25.79 -24.01 14.20
CA LYS A 441 -26.38 -23.58 15.47
C LYS A 441 -27.76 -24.17 15.75
N LYS A 442 -28.44 -24.76 14.75
CA LYS A 442 -29.69 -25.52 14.99
C LYS A 442 -29.46 -26.81 15.77
N GLN A 443 -28.27 -27.40 15.65
CA GLN A 443 -27.94 -28.69 16.23
C GLN A 443 -26.97 -28.58 17.41
N TYR A 444 -26.12 -27.54 17.42
CA TYR A 444 -25.08 -27.40 18.44
C TYR A 444 -25.01 -25.99 19.05
N THR A 445 -24.74 -25.95 20.36
CA THR A 445 -24.49 -24.72 21.11
C THR A 445 -23.06 -24.26 20.85
N ILE A 446 -22.91 -23.20 20.07
CA ILE A 446 -21.63 -22.56 19.74
C ILE A 446 -21.56 -21.21 20.42
N SER A 447 -20.39 -20.85 20.96
CA SER A 447 -20.15 -19.55 21.59
C SER A 447 -20.46 -18.39 20.63
N ASP A 448 -20.92 -17.26 21.15
CA ASP A 448 -21.00 -15.99 20.40
C ASP A 448 -19.77 -15.10 20.61
N ASP A 449 -18.84 -15.52 21.49
CA ASP A 449 -17.58 -14.83 21.70
C ASP A 449 -16.65 -15.02 20.48
N PRO A 450 -16.25 -13.95 19.78
CA PRO A 450 -15.34 -14.06 18.63
C PRO A 450 -13.93 -14.55 19.01
N GLU A 451 -13.53 -14.48 20.28
CA GLU A 451 -12.31 -15.14 20.76
C GLU A 451 -12.43 -16.67 20.74
N MET A 452 -13.65 -17.22 20.70
CA MET A 452 -13.89 -18.66 20.60
C MET A 452 -14.03 -19.13 19.14
N HIS A 453 -13.77 -18.26 18.15
CA HIS A 453 -13.92 -18.57 16.73
C HIS A 453 -12.61 -18.46 15.95
N ALA A 454 -12.30 -19.53 15.24
CA ALA A 454 -11.16 -19.63 14.35
C ALA A 454 -11.59 -20.00 12.92
N ILE A 455 -10.72 -19.72 11.96
CA ILE A 455 -10.88 -20.14 10.57
C ILE A 455 -9.51 -20.47 9.98
N GLY A 456 -9.43 -21.48 9.12
CA GLY A 456 -8.14 -21.92 8.61
C GLY A 456 -8.19 -22.62 7.27
N GLY A 457 -7.08 -22.54 6.55
CA GLY A 457 -6.96 -23.20 5.26
C GLY A 457 -5.55 -23.23 4.70
N SER A 458 -5.43 -23.76 3.49
CA SER A 458 -4.19 -23.84 2.73
C SER A 458 -4.37 -23.28 1.33
N SER A 459 -3.37 -22.60 0.77
CA SER A 459 -3.46 -21.99 -0.57
C SER A 459 -4.61 -20.98 -0.61
N SER A 460 -5.54 -21.10 -1.57
CA SER A 460 -6.75 -20.23 -1.61
C SER A 460 -7.57 -20.28 -0.32
N GLY A 461 -7.62 -21.43 0.37
CA GLY A 461 -8.32 -21.52 1.66
C GLY A 461 -7.68 -20.63 2.74
N ALA A 462 -6.38 -20.39 2.67
CA ALA A 462 -5.68 -19.56 3.64
C ALA A 462 -5.97 -18.06 3.46
N ILE A 463 -5.98 -17.55 2.22
CA ILE A 463 -6.41 -16.17 1.95
C ILE A 463 -7.91 -16.00 2.25
N CYS A 464 -8.73 -17.00 1.97
CA CYS A 464 -10.15 -17.01 2.34
C CYS A 464 -10.34 -16.87 3.86
N ALA A 465 -9.59 -17.63 4.65
CA ALA A 465 -9.61 -17.58 6.10
C ALA A 465 -9.21 -16.18 6.61
N PHE A 466 -8.12 -15.61 6.08
CA PHE A 466 -7.71 -14.26 6.42
C PHE A 466 -8.76 -13.21 6.02
N THR A 467 -9.32 -13.31 4.83
CA THR A 467 -10.36 -12.40 4.31
C THR A 467 -11.59 -12.39 5.22
N ALA A 468 -12.06 -13.56 5.64
CA ALA A 468 -13.22 -13.64 6.53
C ALA A 468 -12.98 -12.96 7.88
N ALA A 469 -11.82 -13.19 8.50
CA ALA A 469 -11.44 -12.53 9.75
C ALA A 469 -11.20 -11.02 9.55
N TRP A 470 -10.63 -10.64 8.41
CA TRP A 470 -10.40 -9.24 8.06
C TRP A 470 -11.71 -8.47 7.93
N GLU A 471 -12.72 -9.03 7.27
CA GLU A 471 -13.99 -8.33 7.04
C GLU A 471 -14.93 -8.40 8.25
N ARG A 472 -14.84 -9.44 9.12
CA ARG A 472 -15.71 -9.63 10.29
C ARG A 472 -14.92 -10.03 11.54
N THR A 473 -14.23 -9.06 12.12
CA THR A 473 -13.48 -9.20 13.39
C THR A 473 -14.38 -9.33 14.62
N ASP A 474 -15.65 -8.97 14.47
CA ASP A 474 -16.73 -9.24 15.41
C ASP A 474 -17.14 -10.71 15.42
N TYR A 475 -16.61 -11.52 14.50
CA TYR A 475 -16.87 -12.95 14.40
C TYR A 475 -15.60 -13.80 14.46
N PHE A 476 -14.69 -13.70 13.49
CA PHE A 476 -13.46 -14.51 13.46
C PHE A 476 -12.25 -13.69 13.93
N ARG A 477 -11.55 -14.20 14.97
CA ARG A 477 -10.32 -13.57 15.48
C ARG A 477 -9.07 -14.44 15.39
N LYS A 478 -9.19 -15.71 15.03
CA LYS A 478 -8.05 -16.65 14.93
C LYS A 478 -7.94 -17.21 13.52
N VAL A 479 -6.77 -17.08 12.90
CA VAL A 479 -6.52 -17.49 11.51
C VAL A 479 -5.37 -18.47 11.43
N PHE A 480 -5.60 -19.62 10.77
CA PHE A 480 -4.54 -20.52 10.33
C PHE A 480 -4.34 -20.42 8.82
N SER A 481 -3.12 -20.09 8.41
CA SER A 481 -2.73 -19.94 7.00
C SER A 481 -1.55 -20.84 6.68
N SER A 482 -1.68 -21.69 5.66
CA SER A 482 -0.58 -22.46 5.12
C SER A 482 -0.43 -22.22 3.62
N VAL A 483 0.79 -21.92 3.15
CA VAL A 483 1.12 -21.67 1.73
C VAL A 483 0.12 -20.71 1.07
N GLY A 484 -0.18 -19.58 1.74
CA GLY A 484 -1.36 -18.76 1.43
C GLY A 484 -1.27 -17.98 0.14
N SER A 485 -2.40 -17.87 -0.58
CA SER A 485 -2.48 -17.20 -1.89
C SER A 485 -2.55 -15.67 -1.83
N PHE A 486 -1.66 -15.02 -1.07
CA PHE A 486 -1.55 -13.55 -1.00
C PHE A 486 -0.90 -12.91 -2.23
N THR A 487 -1.08 -13.51 -3.41
CA THR A 487 -0.54 -13.07 -4.70
C THR A 487 -1.60 -12.35 -5.53
N ASN A 488 -1.30 -11.96 -6.77
CA ASN A 488 -2.26 -11.28 -7.66
C ASN A 488 -3.39 -12.20 -8.17
N LEU A 489 -3.56 -13.39 -7.57
CA LEU A 489 -4.72 -14.24 -7.80
C LEU A 489 -5.96 -13.51 -7.25
N ARG A 490 -6.76 -12.93 -8.15
CA ARG A 490 -7.93 -12.07 -7.84
C ARG A 490 -7.64 -10.88 -6.92
N GLY A 491 -6.38 -10.44 -6.86
CA GLY A 491 -5.97 -9.24 -6.13
C GLY A 491 -5.53 -9.47 -4.67
N GLY A 492 -5.23 -10.69 -4.24
CA GLY A 492 -4.76 -10.99 -2.88
C GLY A 492 -3.48 -10.25 -2.46
N ASN A 493 -2.65 -9.83 -3.40
CA ASN A 493 -1.41 -9.06 -3.22
C ASN A 493 -1.61 -7.67 -2.61
N VAL A 494 -2.84 -7.17 -2.53
CA VAL A 494 -3.13 -5.89 -1.87
C VAL A 494 -3.08 -5.99 -0.35
N TYR A 495 -3.28 -7.17 0.25
CA TYR A 495 -3.44 -7.30 1.71
C TYR A 495 -2.27 -6.76 2.54
N PRO A 496 -0.99 -7.02 2.22
CA PRO A 496 0.12 -6.44 2.98
C PRO A 496 0.06 -4.90 3.06
N ALA A 497 -0.37 -4.26 1.97
CA ALA A 497 -0.55 -2.82 1.90
C ALA A 497 -1.78 -2.35 2.70
N LEU A 498 -2.88 -3.13 2.70
CA LEU A 498 -4.07 -2.81 3.48
C LEU A 498 -3.83 -2.94 4.98
N VAL A 499 -3.10 -3.98 5.41
CA VAL A 499 -2.72 -4.21 6.80
C VAL A 499 -1.98 -2.99 7.36
N ARG A 500 -0.92 -2.53 6.66
CA ARG A 500 -0.09 -1.39 7.11
C ARG A 500 -0.82 -0.05 7.21
N LYS A 501 -1.95 0.09 6.51
CA LYS A 501 -2.71 1.35 6.38
C LYS A 501 -4.10 1.26 6.97
N THR A 502 -4.38 0.23 7.75
CA THR A 502 -5.63 0.08 8.48
C THR A 502 -5.26 -0.02 9.94
N GLU A 503 -6.04 0.60 10.81
CA GLU A 503 -5.91 0.37 12.24
C GLU A 503 -5.85 -1.14 12.56
N PRO A 504 -4.91 -1.59 13.42
CA PRO A 504 -4.79 -3.00 13.78
C PRO A 504 -6.11 -3.58 14.25
N LYS A 505 -6.51 -4.66 13.57
CA LYS A 505 -7.70 -5.46 13.89
C LYS A 505 -7.32 -6.53 14.93
N PRO A 506 -8.26 -6.97 15.80
CA PRO A 506 -8.00 -7.98 16.83
C PRO A 506 -7.91 -9.39 16.21
N ILE A 507 -6.92 -9.61 15.34
CA ILE A 507 -6.69 -10.86 14.64
C ILE A 507 -5.39 -11.48 15.13
N ARG A 508 -5.46 -12.75 15.52
CA ARG A 508 -4.33 -13.62 15.79
C ARG A 508 -4.12 -14.55 14.60
N MET A 509 -2.90 -14.60 14.05
CA MET A 509 -2.64 -15.36 12.83
C MET A 509 -1.40 -16.25 12.94
N TYR A 510 -1.57 -17.53 12.64
CA TYR A 510 -0.47 -18.46 12.42
C TYR A 510 -0.28 -18.68 10.93
N MET A 511 0.96 -18.56 10.46
CA MET A 511 1.37 -18.73 9.07
C MET A 511 2.42 -19.83 8.95
N ALA A 512 2.34 -20.63 7.90
CA ALA A 512 3.37 -21.59 7.52
C ALA A 512 3.61 -21.57 6.00
N ASP A 513 4.86 -21.36 5.58
CA ASP A 513 5.23 -21.37 4.16
C ASP A 513 6.65 -21.90 3.92
N THR A 514 7.03 -22.09 2.66
CA THR A 514 8.27 -22.72 2.25
C THR A 514 8.88 -22.14 0.97
N SER A 515 10.21 -22.14 0.87
CA SER A 515 10.95 -21.65 -0.30
C SER A 515 10.66 -22.40 -1.61
N GLY A 516 10.12 -23.62 -1.52
CA GLY A 516 9.77 -24.44 -2.68
C GLY A 516 8.34 -24.25 -3.15
N ASP A 517 7.64 -23.24 -2.61
CA ASP A 517 6.32 -22.84 -3.05
C ASP A 517 6.33 -22.32 -4.51
N VAL A 518 5.15 -22.20 -5.10
CA VAL A 518 4.91 -21.88 -6.50
C VAL A 518 5.30 -20.43 -6.82
N ASP A 519 5.95 -20.29 -7.97
CA ASP A 519 6.16 -19.03 -8.66
C ASP A 519 5.53 -19.13 -10.05
N ASN A 520 4.52 -18.31 -10.32
CA ASN A 520 3.75 -18.37 -11.57
C ASN A 520 3.23 -16.99 -12.00
N ARG A 521 2.38 -16.94 -13.03
CA ARG A 521 1.82 -15.70 -13.58
C ARG A 521 1.08 -14.78 -12.57
N PHE A 522 0.70 -15.27 -11.39
CA PHE A 522 0.03 -14.48 -10.34
C PHE A 522 1.01 -13.91 -9.31
N GLY A 523 2.20 -14.49 -9.18
CA GLY A 523 3.17 -14.08 -8.16
C GLY A 523 4.03 -15.24 -7.67
N SER A 524 4.97 -14.91 -6.77
CA SER A 524 5.70 -15.86 -5.94
C SER A 524 5.00 -15.99 -4.58
N TRP A 525 4.52 -17.19 -4.24
CA TRP A 525 3.84 -17.41 -2.97
C TRP A 525 4.79 -17.20 -1.78
N TRP A 526 6.02 -17.66 -1.92
CA TRP A 526 7.07 -17.52 -0.91
C TRP A 526 7.31 -16.06 -0.52
N TRP A 527 7.46 -15.18 -1.51
CA TRP A 527 7.64 -13.74 -1.24
C TRP A 527 6.35 -13.09 -0.75
N ALA A 528 5.19 -13.52 -1.23
CA ALA A 528 3.90 -12.99 -0.80
C ALA A 528 3.58 -13.27 0.67
N ASN A 529 3.80 -14.50 1.17
CA ASN A 529 3.58 -14.82 2.58
C ASN A 529 4.59 -14.10 3.49
N GLN A 530 5.85 -13.95 3.09
CA GLN A 530 6.82 -13.13 3.84
C GLN A 530 6.39 -11.67 3.92
N ARG A 531 5.93 -11.07 2.82
CA ARG A 531 5.41 -9.70 2.80
C ARG A 531 4.18 -9.55 3.71
N MET A 532 3.30 -10.55 3.71
CA MET A 532 2.12 -10.56 4.56
C MET A 532 2.49 -10.67 6.04
N ALA A 533 3.40 -11.57 6.41
CA ALA A 533 3.91 -11.71 7.77
C ALA A 533 4.60 -10.43 8.25
N SER A 534 5.46 -9.83 7.41
CA SER A 534 6.12 -8.55 7.69
C SER A 534 5.12 -7.41 7.91
N ALA A 535 4.06 -7.33 7.12
CA ALA A 535 2.99 -6.32 7.33
C ALA A 535 2.26 -6.49 8.66
N LEU A 536 1.93 -7.74 9.03
CA LEU A 536 1.30 -8.05 10.32
C LEU A 536 2.23 -7.71 11.49
N GLN A 537 3.51 -8.06 11.39
CA GLN A 537 4.53 -7.77 12.41
C GLN A 537 4.71 -6.26 12.60
N TYR A 538 4.86 -5.49 11.51
CA TYR A 538 4.99 -4.04 11.56
C TYR A 538 3.81 -3.40 12.31
N MET A 539 2.58 -3.83 12.02
CA MET A 539 1.37 -3.31 12.67
C MET A 539 1.12 -3.88 14.08
N GLY A 540 2.04 -4.67 14.62
CA GLY A 540 1.94 -5.22 15.98
C GLY A 540 0.87 -6.29 16.16
N TYR A 541 0.46 -6.99 15.09
CA TYR A 541 -0.48 -8.11 15.20
C TYR A 541 0.12 -9.27 15.99
N ASP A 542 -0.76 -10.05 16.62
CA ASP A 542 -0.40 -11.33 17.22
C ASP A 542 -0.17 -12.36 16.10
N VAL A 543 1.06 -12.43 15.60
CA VAL A 543 1.42 -13.26 14.43
C VAL A 543 2.61 -14.17 14.71
N ARG A 544 2.51 -15.41 14.23
CA ARG A 544 3.63 -16.36 14.14
C ARG A 544 3.78 -16.86 12.71
N PHE A 545 4.99 -16.84 12.18
CA PHE A 545 5.28 -17.31 10.84
C PHE A 545 6.41 -18.35 10.85
N ASP A 546 6.03 -19.61 10.66
CA ASP A 546 6.98 -20.71 10.57
C ASP A 546 7.36 -20.93 9.10
N GLN A 547 8.67 -21.02 8.84
CA GLN A 547 9.23 -21.11 7.50
C GLN A 547 10.13 -22.34 7.37
N ALA A 548 10.18 -22.94 6.18
CA ALA A 548 11.09 -24.05 5.89
C ALA A 548 11.63 -24.00 4.45
N GLU A 549 12.83 -24.52 4.26
CA GLU A 549 13.38 -24.69 2.91
C GLU A 549 12.87 -25.98 2.26
N GLY A 550 12.60 -25.93 0.97
CA GLY A 550 12.55 -27.11 0.12
C GLY A 550 11.27 -27.95 0.09
N TYR A 551 10.23 -27.62 0.86
CA TYR A 551 8.91 -28.24 0.67
C TYR A 551 8.23 -27.62 -0.57
N ALA A 552 7.47 -28.42 -1.33
CA ALA A 552 6.71 -27.92 -2.47
C ALA A 552 5.43 -27.17 -2.04
N HIS A 553 4.69 -26.59 -2.99
CA HIS A 553 3.29 -26.16 -2.77
C HIS A 553 2.38 -27.37 -2.45
N ASN A 554 2.41 -27.85 -1.21
CA ASN A 554 1.70 -29.05 -0.78
C ASN A 554 1.30 -28.99 0.71
N ALA A 555 0.81 -30.11 1.23
CA ALA A 555 0.30 -30.21 2.60
C ALA A 555 1.35 -30.56 3.65
N ASP A 556 2.57 -30.91 3.25
CA ASP A 556 3.48 -31.66 4.10
C ASP A 556 3.98 -30.78 5.25
N PHE A 557 4.51 -29.60 4.96
CA PHE A 557 4.99 -28.68 5.99
C PHE A 557 3.83 -28.12 6.84
N GLY A 558 2.77 -27.61 6.20
CA GLY A 558 1.61 -27.07 6.89
C GLY A 558 0.92 -28.10 7.81
N GLY A 559 0.73 -29.32 7.33
CA GLY A 559 0.15 -30.41 8.11
C GLY A 559 1.02 -30.84 9.27
N ALA A 560 2.35 -30.88 9.10
CA ALA A 560 3.29 -31.17 10.18
C ALA A 560 3.30 -30.08 11.27
N ARG A 561 2.96 -28.83 10.92
CA ARG A 561 2.89 -27.70 11.85
C ARG A 561 1.51 -27.49 12.47
N PHE A 562 0.46 -28.07 11.90
CA PHE A 562 -0.92 -27.81 12.30
C PHE A 562 -1.18 -28.01 13.81
N PRO A 563 -0.71 -29.08 14.48
CA PRO A 563 -0.92 -29.21 15.93
C PRO A 563 -0.24 -28.11 16.75
N ASP A 564 0.98 -27.70 16.38
CA ASP A 564 1.67 -26.58 17.02
C ASP A 564 0.96 -25.25 16.78
N ALA A 565 0.40 -25.07 15.59
CA ALA A 565 -0.43 -23.92 15.27
C ALA A 565 -1.70 -23.87 16.14
N MET A 566 -2.37 -25.00 16.38
CA MET A 566 -3.57 -25.04 17.20
C MET A 566 -3.25 -24.70 18.66
N LYS A 567 -2.20 -25.31 19.22
CA LYS A 567 -1.69 -24.96 20.56
C LYS A 567 -1.40 -23.46 20.68
N TRP A 568 -0.76 -22.88 19.66
CA TRP A 568 -0.44 -21.46 19.65
C TRP A 568 -1.67 -20.56 19.46
N LEU A 569 -2.61 -20.90 18.58
CA LEU A 569 -3.81 -20.10 18.32
C LEU A 569 -4.76 -20.07 19.53
N TRP A 570 -4.93 -21.22 20.20
CA TRP A 570 -5.83 -21.40 21.35
C TRP A 570 -5.18 -21.13 22.71
N ARG A 571 -3.92 -20.67 22.70
CA ARG A 571 -3.22 -20.28 23.92
C ARG A 571 -3.95 -19.14 24.64
N LYS A 572 -3.86 -19.15 25.98
CA LYS A 572 -4.57 -18.19 26.84
C LYS A 572 -3.85 -16.87 26.97
N GLU A 573 -2.55 -16.84 26.69
CA GLU A 573 -1.75 -15.63 26.75
C GLU A 573 -2.23 -14.63 25.71
N THR A 574 -2.46 -13.39 26.14
CA THR A 574 -2.66 -12.24 25.26
C THR A 574 -1.31 -11.72 24.78
N SER A 575 -1.25 -11.27 23.53
CA SER A 575 -0.05 -10.61 23.00
C SER A 575 -0.16 -9.12 23.24
N GLU A 576 0.90 -8.50 23.75
CA GLU A 576 1.06 -7.04 23.70
C GLU A 576 1.64 -6.64 22.34
N PRO A 577 1.04 -5.67 21.62
CA PRO A 577 1.58 -5.18 20.36
C PRO A 577 2.99 -4.61 20.55
N LYS A 578 3.94 -5.10 19.77
CA LYS A 578 5.29 -4.49 19.68
C LYS A 578 5.27 -3.49 18.55
N ILE A 579 5.35 -2.21 18.89
CA ILE A 579 5.43 -1.13 17.90
C ILE A 579 6.91 -0.85 17.63
N ASP A 580 7.33 -1.07 16.40
CA ASP A 580 8.66 -0.71 15.90
C ASP A 580 8.53 0.14 14.64
N THR A 581 8.73 1.45 14.79
CA THR A 581 8.71 2.44 13.72
C THR A 581 10.12 2.92 13.37
N SER A 582 11.17 2.20 13.78
CA SER A 582 12.56 2.60 13.51
C SER A 582 12.93 2.60 12.01
N GLY A 583 12.19 1.84 11.20
CA GLY A 583 12.29 1.84 9.74
C GLY A 583 11.50 2.95 9.04
N ASP A 584 10.63 3.68 9.75
CA ASP A 584 9.88 4.79 9.16
C ASP A 584 10.80 5.99 8.91
N LEU A 585 10.75 6.56 7.70
CA LEU A 585 11.49 7.78 7.39
C LEU A 585 10.85 8.97 8.11
N GLY A 586 11.58 10.07 8.30
CA GLY A 586 11.07 11.24 9.04
C GLY A 586 9.79 11.87 8.47
N GLY A 587 9.45 11.62 7.21
CA GLY A 587 8.17 12.03 6.60
C GLY A 587 7.05 10.98 6.67
N ASP A 588 7.34 9.77 7.13
CA ASP A 588 6.39 8.66 7.16
C ASP A 588 5.54 8.77 8.43
N LEU A 589 4.40 9.44 8.29
CA LEU A 589 3.51 9.77 9.38
C LEU A 589 2.51 8.62 9.67
N THR A 590 3.04 7.43 9.98
CA THR A 590 2.29 6.19 10.20
C THR A 590 1.20 6.29 11.28
N LEU A 591 0.17 5.45 11.17
CA LEU A 591 -0.87 5.30 12.20
C LEU A 591 -0.28 4.86 13.55
N LEU A 592 0.81 4.09 13.57
CA LEU A 592 1.41 3.60 14.81
C LEU A 592 1.93 4.73 15.72
N ASN A 593 2.30 5.87 15.15
CA ASN A 593 2.72 7.07 15.87
C ASN A 593 1.55 8.05 16.13
N LEU A 594 0.34 7.74 15.65
CA LEU A 594 -0.86 8.56 15.75
C LEU A 594 -1.91 7.96 16.70
N LEU A 595 -2.02 6.64 16.71
CA LEU A 595 -2.98 5.89 17.52
C LEU A 595 -2.48 5.72 18.94
N ILE A 596 -3.41 5.81 19.90
CA ILE A 596 -3.16 5.43 21.30
C ILE A 596 -3.69 4.01 21.49
N PRO A 597 -2.86 3.04 21.91
CA PRO A 597 -3.32 1.67 22.15
C PRO A 597 -4.51 1.61 23.11
N GLY A 598 -5.58 0.93 22.70
CA GLY A 598 -6.81 0.78 23.49
C GLY A 598 -7.82 1.93 23.37
N GLU A 599 -7.45 3.06 22.77
CA GLU A 599 -8.36 4.20 22.56
C GLU A 599 -9.14 4.05 21.24
N GLY A 600 -10.47 4.04 21.34
CA GLY A 600 -11.41 3.92 20.22
C GLY A 600 -12.26 5.17 19.99
N TRP A 601 -13.33 5.02 19.22
CA TRP A 601 -14.34 6.07 19.05
C TRP A 601 -15.29 6.12 20.26
N GLU A 602 -15.47 7.31 20.83
CA GLU A 602 -16.39 7.58 21.92
C GLU A 602 -17.59 8.41 21.42
N LEU A 603 -18.79 8.07 21.89
CA LEU A 603 -20.00 8.84 21.58
C LEU A 603 -19.99 10.18 22.32
N VAL A 604 -20.22 11.28 21.60
CA VAL A 604 -20.30 12.64 22.17
C VAL A 604 -21.72 13.19 22.11
N ALA A 605 -22.41 12.95 20.99
CA ALA A 605 -23.78 13.37 20.77
C ALA A 605 -24.55 12.36 19.94
N GLU A 606 -25.83 12.18 20.24
CA GLU A 606 -26.76 11.35 19.48
C GLU A 606 -28.13 12.03 19.36
N ASP A 607 -29.07 11.34 18.72
CA ASP A 607 -30.42 11.82 18.40
C ASP A 607 -30.47 13.09 17.54
N LEU A 608 -29.42 13.31 16.75
CA LEU A 608 -29.37 14.41 15.79
C LEU A 608 -30.16 14.05 14.54
N GLY A 609 -30.67 15.07 13.85
CA GLY A 609 -31.36 14.89 12.59
C GLY A 609 -30.40 14.57 11.44
N PHE A 610 -29.34 15.37 11.30
CA PHE A 610 -28.20 15.11 10.41
C PHE A 610 -27.01 16.01 10.81
N ALA A 611 -25.92 15.41 11.27
CA ALA A 611 -24.76 16.14 11.77
C ALA A 611 -23.78 16.53 10.65
N ASP A 612 -23.33 17.78 10.64
CA ASP A 612 -22.35 18.29 9.68
C ASP A 612 -21.62 19.55 10.20
N ALA A 613 -20.82 20.19 9.35
CA ALA A 613 -20.26 21.52 9.55
C ALA A 613 -19.40 21.66 10.82
N LEU A 614 -18.48 20.72 11.05
CA LEU A 614 -17.59 20.73 12.20
C LEU A 614 -16.48 21.77 12.04
N CYS A 615 -16.29 22.64 13.03
CA CYS A 615 -15.12 23.51 13.15
C CYS A 615 -14.72 23.66 14.63
N ALA A 616 -13.53 24.21 14.91
CA ALA A 616 -13.05 24.39 16.27
C ALA A 616 -12.50 25.80 16.50
N ASP A 617 -12.68 26.31 17.71
CA ASP A 617 -12.06 27.59 18.12
C ASP A 617 -10.66 27.38 18.71
N LYS A 618 -9.94 28.48 18.98
CA LYS A 618 -8.59 28.42 19.55
C LYS A 618 -8.54 27.75 20.94
N ALA A 619 -9.63 27.77 21.70
CA ALA A 619 -9.72 27.11 23.01
C ALA A 619 -9.98 25.61 22.89
N GLY A 620 -10.28 25.11 21.69
CA GLY A 620 -10.60 23.71 21.41
C GLY A 620 -12.08 23.38 21.53
N ASN A 621 -12.96 24.38 21.65
CA ASN A 621 -14.39 24.12 21.64
C ASN A 621 -14.81 23.64 20.26
N LEU A 622 -15.61 22.57 20.20
CA LEU A 622 -16.14 22.06 18.94
C LEU A 622 -17.45 22.78 18.59
N TYR A 623 -17.62 23.19 17.35
CA TYR A 623 -18.87 23.67 16.80
C TYR A 623 -19.35 22.69 15.72
N PHE A 624 -20.65 22.45 15.64
CA PHE A 624 -21.26 21.62 14.60
C PHE A 624 -22.68 22.10 14.28
N CYS A 625 -23.26 21.61 13.18
CA CYS A 625 -24.67 21.84 12.85
C CYS A 625 -25.48 20.54 12.89
N ASP A 626 -26.64 20.57 13.56
CA ASP A 626 -27.74 19.64 13.23
C ASP A 626 -28.59 20.28 12.14
N MET A 627 -28.37 19.83 10.90
CA MET A 627 -28.97 20.46 9.73
C MET A 627 -30.50 20.32 9.67
N ARG A 628 -31.08 19.27 10.27
CA ARG A 628 -32.54 19.04 10.22
C ARG A 628 -33.27 19.64 11.42
N ALA A 629 -32.61 19.75 12.58
CA ALA A 629 -33.12 20.49 13.74
C ALA A 629 -32.83 22.02 13.67
N PRO A 630 -32.53 22.53 12.47
CA PRO A 630 -31.54 23.60 12.19
C PRO A 630 -30.95 24.32 13.43
N ALA A 631 -29.80 23.86 13.91
CA ALA A 631 -29.08 24.55 14.97
C ALA A 631 -27.56 24.44 14.80
N VAL A 632 -26.85 25.55 15.01
CA VAL A 632 -25.39 25.56 15.23
C VAL A 632 -25.14 25.44 16.72
N ILE A 633 -24.41 24.42 17.12
CA ILE A 633 -24.21 24.04 18.52
C ILE A 633 -22.71 24.06 18.82
N ARG A 634 -22.35 24.69 19.94
CA ARG A 634 -21.02 24.61 20.54
C ARG A 634 -21.00 23.52 21.61
N ILE A 635 -19.93 22.72 21.65
CA ILE A 635 -19.55 21.83 22.74
C ILE A 635 -18.31 22.41 23.40
N ASP A 636 -18.39 22.74 24.69
CA ASP A 636 -17.26 23.24 25.45
C ASP A 636 -16.17 22.17 25.63
N ALA A 637 -14.92 22.53 25.40
CA ALA A 637 -13.78 21.63 25.44
C ALA A 637 -13.48 21.09 26.85
N THR A 638 -13.88 21.83 27.89
CA THR A 638 -13.52 21.56 29.27
C THR A 638 -14.55 20.69 29.98
N ASP A 639 -15.84 20.95 29.78
CA ASP A 639 -16.92 20.25 30.48
C ASP A 639 -17.92 19.54 29.56
N GLY A 640 -17.79 19.70 28.24
CA GLY A 640 -18.67 19.09 27.24
C GLY A 640 -20.08 19.70 27.18
N SER A 641 -20.33 20.82 27.88
CA SER A 641 -21.62 21.50 27.87
C SER A 641 -21.97 21.99 26.47
N ARG A 642 -23.27 21.94 26.13
CA ARG A 642 -23.78 22.31 24.81
C ARG A 642 -24.48 23.67 24.85
N THR A 643 -24.17 24.53 23.89
CA THR A 643 -24.82 25.84 23.74
C THR A 643 -25.27 26.03 22.31
N GLU A 644 -26.54 26.38 22.09
CA GLU A 644 -27.04 26.81 20.78
C GLU A 644 -26.50 28.21 20.48
N ILE A 645 -25.80 28.35 19.36
CA ILE A 645 -25.22 29.61 18.88
C ILE A 645 -26.19 30.32 17.92
N SER A 646 -26.86 29.56 17.06
CA SER A 646 -27.88 30.09 16.14
C SER A 646 -28.82 28.99 15.65
N LYS A 647 -29.97 29.38 15.10
CA LYS A 647 -31.00 28.48 14.53
C LYS A 647 -30.91 28.38 13.00
N GLU A 648 -29.69 28.20 12.49
CA GLU A 648 -29.46 28.08 11.06
C GLU A 648 -29.08 26.64 10.67
N SER A 649 -29.56 26.21 9.50
CA SER A 649 -29.11 24.99 8.83
C SER A 649 -27.92 25.35 7.94
N VAL A 650 -26.75 24.77 8.21
CA VAL A 650 -25.50 25.05 7.49
C VAL A 650 -24.71 23.75 7.25
N SER A 651 -24.00 23.64 6.12
CA SER A 651 -23.23 22.44 5.76
C SER A 651 -21.72 22.58 5.97
N GLY A 652 -21.19 23.81 5.93
CA GLY A 652 -19.79 24.14 6.16
C GLY A 652 -19.69 25.33 7.08
N LEU A 653 -18.67 25.34 7.93
CA LEU A 653 -18.50 26.31 9.01
C LEU A 653 -17.00 26.54 9.26
N GLU A 654 -16.56 27.78 9.39
CA GLU A 654 -15.18 28.12 9.75
C GLU A 654 -15.13 29.49 10.42
N PHE A 655 -14.16 29.68 11.30
CA PHE A 655 -13.97 30.95 12.00
C PHE A 655 -13.34 32.03 11.12
N SER A 656 -13.75 33.28 11.35
CA SER A 656 -12.94 34.44 10.94
C SER A 656 -11.58 34.42 11.67
N PRO A 657 -10.52 35.05 11.12
CA PRO A 657 -9.18 35.00 11.73
C PRO A 657 -9.10 35.49 13.19
N ASP A 658 -9.95 36.45 13.55
CA ASP A 658 -10.07 37.01 14.90
C ASP A 658 -10.98 36.17 15.83
N GLY A 659 -11.70 35.19 15.29
CA GLY A 659 -12.61 34.31 16.01
C GLY A 659 -13.94 34.95 16.40
N SER A 660 -14.26 36.15 15.91
CA SER A 660 -15.49 36.86 16.28
C SER A 660 -16.73 36.38 15.49
N LEU A 661 -16.52 35.88 14.27
CA LEU A 661 -17.56 35.41 13.37
C LEU A 661 -17.34 33.95 12.98
N LEU A 662 -18.44 33.25 12.73
CA LEU A 662 -18.46 32.00 11.98
C LEU A 662 -18.97 32.29 10.57
N TYR A 663 -18.17 32.00 9.54
CA TYR A 663 -18.67 31.95 8.17
C TYR A 663 -19.33 30.59 7.92
N ALA A 664 -20.51 30.61 7.30
CA ALA A 664 -21.30 29.39 7.14
C ALA A 664 -21.95 29.25 5.75
N CYS A 665 -21.97 28.01 5.25
CA CYS A 665 -22.54 27.65 3.96
C CYS A 665 -24.05 27.39 4.05
N GLN A 666 -24.87 28.13 3.30
CA GLN A 666 -26.30 27.84 3.13
C GLN A 666 -26.64 27.53 1.67
N GLY A 667 -26.17 26.37 1.20
CA GLY A 667 -26.40 25.92 -0.18
C GLY A 667 -27.88 25.84 -0.59
N SER A 668 -28.78 25.44 0.32
CA SER A 668 -30.23 25.40 0.06
C SER A 668 -30.87 26.78 -0.10
N LYS A 669 -30.27 27.82 0.49
CA LYS A 669 -30.70 29.22 0.42
C LYS A 669 -29.85 30.05 -0.57
N ASN A 670 -28.96 29.41 -1.32
CA ASN A 670 -28.05 30.03 -2.29
C ASN A 670 -27.24 31.22 -1.73
N ARG A 671 -26.65 31.08 -0.54
CA ARG A 671 -25.85 32.14 0.09
C ARG A 671 -24.77 31.64 1.04
N VAL A 672 -23.77 32.49 1.29
CA VAL A 672 -22.84 32.39 2.42
C VAL A 672 -23.24 33.45 3.45
N ILE A 673 -23.23 33.08 4.73
CA ILE A 673 -23.57 33.97 5.84
C ILE A 673 -22.39 34.08 6.82
N SER A 674 -22.43 35.09 7.68
CA SER A 674 -21.63 35.19 8.89
C SER A 674 -22.55 35.18 10.11
N ILE A 675 -22.12 34.52 11.18
CA ILE A 675 -22.83 34.42 12.46
C ILE A 675 -21.93 35.02 13.54
N ASP A 676 -22.40 36.02 14.28
CA ASP A 676 -21.68 36.51 15.46
C ASP A 676 -21.67 35.43 16.55
N VAL A 677 -20.48 35.06 17.02
CA VAL A 677 -20.31 33.93 17.94
C VAL A 677 -20.96 34.19 19.31
N LYS A 678 -21.11 35.47 19.71
CA LYS A 678 -21.65 35.86 21.02
C LYS A 678 -23.14 36.13 20.97
N SER A 679 -23.61 36.90 19.98
CA SER A 679 -25.02 37.28 19.89
C SER A 679 -25.87 36.29 19.09
N GLY A 680 -25.25 35.49 18.22
CA GLY A 680 -25.95 34.64 17.25
C GLY A 680 -26.49 35.42 16.04
N ASP A 681 -26.17 36.71 15.91
CA ASP A 681 -26.67 37.55 14.82
C ASP A 681 -26.15 37.09 13.46
N VAL A 682 -27.07 36.95 12.50
CA VAL A 682 -26.77 36.46 11.14
C VAL A 682 -26.73 37.62 10.15
N LYS A 683 -25.69 37.65 9.31
CA LYS A 683 -25.58 38.56 8.16
C LYS A 683 -25.24 37.79 6.90
N VAL A 684 -25.76 38.26 5.77
CA VAL A 684 -25.42 37.69 4.45
C VAL A 684 -24.08 38.25 4.00
N VAL A 685 -23.16 37.37 3.61
CA VAL A 685 -21.84 37.72 3.07
C VAL A 685 -21.84 37.70 1.54
N ALA A 686 -22.51 36.72 0.95
CA ALA A 686 -22.71 36.63 -0.51
C ALA A 686 -24.00 35.90 -0.86
N GLU A 687 -24.67 36.31 -1.94
CA GLU A 687 -25.87 35.68 -2.49
C GLU A 687 -25.61 35.11 -3.90
N GLY A 688 -26.52 34.25 -4.39
CA GLY A 688 -26.45 33.67 -5.73
C GLY A 688 -25.42 32.54 -5.88
N VAL A 689 -24.88 32.06 -4.76
CA VAL A 689 -23.87 31.00 -4.68
C VAL A 689 -24.44 29.77 -3.98
N LYS A 690 -24.06 28.56 -4.38
CA LYS A 690 -24.53 27.31 -3.75
C LYS A 690 -23.39 26.61 -2.99
N PRO A 691 -22.96 27.16 -1.84
CA PRO A 691 -21.80 26.66 -1.12
C PRO A 691 -22.09 25.32 -0.43
N ASN A 692 -21.07 24.50 -0.27
CA ASN A 692 -21.13 23.23 0.46
C ASN A 692 -20.18 23.25 1.67
N ASP A 693 -18.88 23.33 1.46
CA ASP A 693 -17.87 23.48 2.53
C ASP A 693 -16.96 24.69 2.28
N LEU A 694 -16.30 25.22 3.31
CA LEU A 694 -15.47 26.42 3.22
C LEU A 694 -14.21 26.38 4.08
N ALA A 695 -13.21 27.18 3.69
CA ALA A 695 -11.98 27.43 4.42
C ALA A 695 -11.68 28.94 4.40
N VAL A 696 -11.05 29.44 5.47
CA VAL A 696 -10.79 30.88 5.64
C VAL A 696 -9.30 31.13 5.73
N THR A 697 -8.81 32.02 4.88
CA THR A 697 -7.41 32.43 4.85
C THR A 697 -7.07 33.35 6.02
N LYS A 698 -5.78 33.49 6.33
CA LYS A 698 -5.30 34.36 7.44
C LYS A 698 -5.68 35.84 7.24
N ASP A 699 -5.80 36.28 6.00
CA ASP A 699 -6.24 37.63 5.60
C ASP A 699 -7.78 37.75 5.50
N GLY A 700 -8.53 36.69 5.84
CA GLY A 700 -9.98 36.73 5.97
C GLY A 700 -10.76 36.45 4.68
N LEU A 701 -10.10 36.13 3.57
CA LEU A 701 -10.78 35.67 2.35
C LEU A 701 -11.35 34.27 2.56
N ILE A 702 -12.55 34.04 2.02
CA ILE A 702 -13.26 32.76 2.12
C ILE A 702 -13.07 32.00 0.81
N LEU A 703 -12.60 30.76 0.90
CA LEU A 703 -12.60 29.79 -0.19
C LEU A 703 -13.70 28.77 0.09
N PHE A 704 -14.53 28.42 -0.90
CA PHE A 704 -15.62 27.47 -0.70
C PHE A 704 -15.89 26.64 -1.96
N THR A 705 -16.55 25.51 -1.78
CA THR A 705 -16.89 24.59 -2.88
C THR A 705 -18.34 24.75 -3.32
N GLN A 706 -18.58 24.74 -4.64
CA GLN A 706 -19.90 24.60 -5.24
C GLN A 706 -20.01 23.23 -5.92
N THR A 707 -20.32 22.20 -5.13
CA THR A 707 -20.34 20.79 -5.59
C THR A 707 -21.15 20.58 -6.86
N GLY A 708 -22.34 21.17 -6.95
CA GLY A 708 -23.22 21.02 -8.12
C GLY A 708 -22.75 21.76 -9.38
N LYS A 709 -21.83 22.72 -9.24
CA LYS A 709 -21.24 23.49 -10.35
C LYS A 709 -19.82 23.05 -10.71
N SER A 710 -19.22 22.13 -9.95
CA SER A 710 -17.82 21.70 -10.15
C SER A 710 -16.80 22.85 -10.03
N GLU A 711 -17.07 23.78 -9.10
CA GLU A 711 -16.28 25.01 -8.90
C GLU A 711 -15.72 25.10 -7.47
N VAL A 712 -14.50 25.63 -7.36
CA VAL A 712 -13.96 26.22 -6.12
C VAL A 712 -14.00 27.73 -6.28
N VAL A 713 -14.53 28.43 -5.30
CA VAL A 713 -14.87 29.86 -5.40
C VAL A 713 -14.29 30.63 -4.23
N ARG A 714 -13.87 31.86 -4.49
CA ARG A 714 -13.36 32.81 -3.50
C ARG A 714 -14.34 33.95 -3.26
N ILE A 715 -14.48 34.37 -2.01
CA ILE A 715 -15.20 35.57 -1.59
C ILE A 715 -14.25 36.49 -0.84
N ASP A 716 -14.27 37.77 -1.18
CA ASP A 716 -13.79 38.83 -0.31
C ASP A 716 -14.96 39.34 0.55
N PRO A 717 -15.03 39.02 1.86
CA PRO A 717 -16.16 39.39 2.69
C PRO A 717 -16.26 40.90 2.94
N ALA A 718 -15.20 41.67 2.74
CA ALA A 718 -15.23 43.12 2.92
C ALA A 718 -15.95 43.82 1.75
N SER A 719 -15.77 43.31 0.53
CA SER A 719 -16.40 43.86 -0.68
C SER A 719 -17.63 43.08 -1.16
N GLY A 720 -17.83 41.85 -0.67
CA GLY A 720 -18.83 40.90 -1.18
C GLY A 720 -18.48 40.31 -2.55
N LYS A 721 -17.27 40.57 -3.07
CA LYS A 721 -16.86 40.12 -4.42
C LYS A 721 -16.67 38.60 -4.44
N VAL A 722 -17.40 37.94 -5.35
CA VAL A 722 -17.31 36.50 -5.62
C VAL A 722 -16.49 36.26 -6.89
N THR A 723 -15.56 35.30 -6.88
CA THR A 723 -14.72 34.96 -8.04
C THR A 723 -14.50 33.45 -8.10
N VAL A 724 -14.75 32.84 -9.26
CA VAL A 724 -14.41 31.42 -9.49
C VAL A 724 -12.88 31.29 -9.48
N GLY A 725 -12.35 30.46 -8.58
CA GLY A 725 -10.92 30.24 -8.39
C GLY A 725 -10.39 29.02 -9.15
N ASP A 726 -11.19 27.95 -9.26
CA ASP A 726 -10.85 26.75 -10.02
C ASP A 726 -12.09 26.00 -10.53
N THR A 727 -11.91 25.18 -11.57
CA THR A 727 -12.92 24.27 -12.12
C THR A 727 -12.32 22.90 -12.46
N GLY A 728 -13.17 21.89 -12.72
CA GLY A 728 -12.73 20.60 -13.26
C GLY A 728 -12.42 19.53 -12.20
N ILE A 729 -12.73 19.77 -10.93
CA ILE A 729 -12.95 18.69 -9.95
C ILE A 729 -14.37 18.17 -10.14
N THR A 730 -14.59 16.85 -10.12
CA THR A 730 -15.88 16.24 -10.51
C THR A 730 -17.03 16.68 -9.59
N LYS A 731 -16.83 16.57 -8.27
CA LYS A 731 -17.74 17.07 -7.25
C LYS A 731 -16.91 17.61 -6.07
N PRO A 732 -16.38 18.84 -6.16
CA PRO A 732 -15.63 19.44 -5.07
C PRO A 732 -16.53 19.53 -3.84
N ASN A 733 -16.05 19.05 -2.71
CA ASN A 733 -16.82 18.96 -1.47
C ASN A 733 -16.00 19.55 -0.32
N GLY A 734 -15.40 18.74 0.54
CA GLY A 734 -14.61 19.24 1.67
C GLY A 734 -13.38 20.01 1.23
N ILE A 735 -12.98 20.99 2.04
CA ILE A 735 -11.91 21.93 1.70
C ILE A 735 -11.16 22.36 2.97
N ALA A 736 -9.81 22.37 2.92
CA ALA A 736 -9.00 22.86 4.03
C ALA A 736 -7.67 23.47 3.57
N LEU A 737 -7.17 24.43 4.35
CA LEU A 737 -5.85 25.04 4.17
C LEU A 737 -4.80 24.31 5.01
N SER A 738 -3.56 24.25 4.50
CA SER A 738 -2.40 23.93 5.33
C SER A 738 -2.23 24.99 6.44
N ASN A 739 -1.61 24.61 7.55
CA ASN A 739 -1.39 25.52 8.70
C ASN A 739 -0.64 26.82 8.34
N ASP A 740 0.26 26.74 7.36
CA ASP A 740 0.99 27.91 6.86
C ASP A 740 0.15 28.76 5.88
N GLY A 741 -0.94 28.21 5.34
CA GLY A 741 -1.85 28.84 4.37
C GLY A 741 -1.36 28.74 2.92
N GLY A 742 -0.24 28.07 2.65
CA GLY A 742 0.35 27.99 1.32
C GLY A 742 -0.25 26.92 0.41
N THR A 743 -0.98 25.95 0.96
CA THR A 743 -1.62 24.86 0.21
C THR A 743 -3.10 24.76 0.56
N LEU A 744 -3.95 24.62 -0.45
CA LEU A 744 -5.36 24.27 -0.30
C LEU A 744 -5.56 22.81 -0.72
N ALA A 745 -6.28 22.03 0.07
CA ALA A 745 -6.77 20.70 -0.29
C ALA A 745 -8.29 20.73 -0.54
N VAL A 746 -8.76 20.02 -1.56
CA VAL A 746 -10.18 19.93 -1.94
C VAL A 746 -10.52 18.48 -2.28
N SER A 747 -11.43 17.85 -1.53
CA SER A 747 -11.83 16.47 -1.76
C SER A 747 -12.78 16.37 -2.96
N ASP A 748 -12.67 15.29 -3.74
CA ASP A 748 -13.59 14.98 -4.83
C ASP A 748 -14.57 13.89 -4.40
N TYR A 749 -15.79 14.30 -4.03
CA TYR A 749 -16.86 13.38 -3.64
C TYR A 749 -17.21 12.39 -4.76
N GLY A 750 -17.11 12.86 -6.01
CA GLY A 750 -17.43 12.11 -7.22
C GLY A 750 -16.23 11.40 -7.83
N GLY A 751 -15.04 11.57 -7.25
CA GLY A 751 -13.78 11.09 -7.78
C GLY A 751 -13.01 10.20 -6.82
N THR A 752 -11.74 9.99 -7.15
CA THR A 752 -10.84 9.05 -6.47
C THR A 752 -9.66 9.75 -5.80
N HIS A 753 -9.66 11.08 -5.73
CA HIS A 753 -8.55 11.88 -5.24
C HIS A 753 -9.03 13.07 -4.42
N THR A 754 -8.19 13.49 -3.48
CA THR A 754 -8.19 14.86 -2.97
C THR A 754 -7.13 15.65 -3.74
N TRP A 755 -7.54 16.82 -4.23
CA TRP A 755 -6.72 17.71 -5.06
C TRP A 755 -6.04 18.74 -4.18
N THR A 756 -4.83 19.17 -4.56
CA THR A 756 -4.14 20.26 -3.88
C THR A 756 -3.76 21.38 -4.82
N PHE A 757 -3.70 22.60 -4.29
CA PHE A 757 -3.37 23.83 -4.99
C PHE A 757 -2.31 24.60 -4.20
N ARG A 758 -1.48 25.37 -4.90
CA ARG A 758 -0.76 26.47 -4.27
C ARG A 758 -1.72 27.64 -4.09
N VAL A 759 -1.64 28.29 -2.92
CA VAL A 759 -2.38 29.50 -2.60
C VAL A 759 -1.45 30.70 -2.77
N ASN A 760 -1.83 31.64 -3.62
CA ASN A 760 -1.12 32.89 -3.86
C ASN A 760 -1.80 34.05 -3.11
N SER A 761 -1.14 35.22 -3.11
CA SER A 761 -1.71 36.44 -2.53
C SER A 761 -3.12 36.71 -3.07
N GLY A 762 -4.03 37.13 -2.18
CA GLY A 762 -5.44 37.27 -2.51
C GLY A 762 -6.15 35.93 -2.73
N ALA A 763 -5.62 34.84 -2.19
CA ALA A 763 -6.14 33.47 -2.31
C ALA A 763 -6.40 33.01 -3.76
N VAL A 764 -5.54 33.44 -4.69
CA VAL A 764 -5.56 32.96 -6.09
C VAL A 764 -4.92 31.56 -6.14
N LEU A 765 -5.57 30.62 -6.83
CA LEU A 765 -5.16 29.21 -6.86
C LEU A 765 -4.41 28.88 -8.15
N ASP A 766 -3.31 28.14 -8.03
CA ASP A 766 -2.61 27.52 -9.17
C ASP A 766 -1.93 26.21 -8.77
N ALA A 767 -1.11 25.62 -9.65
CA ALA A 767 -0.38 24.36 -9.43
C ALA A 767 -1.27 23.19 -8.93
N LYS A 768 -2.49 23.09 -9.49
CA LYS A 768 -3.48 22.06 -9.18
C LYS A 768 -2.94 20.66 -9.49
N MET A 769 -2.98 19.75 -8.50
CA MET A 769 -2.57 18.36 -8.69
C MET A 769 -3.40 17.37 -7.85
N PRO A 770 -3.67 16.15 -8.35
CA PRO A 770 -4.39 15.11 -7.61
C PRO A 770 -3.43 14.36 -6.65
N THR A 771 -2.88 15.05 -5.66
CA THR A 771 -1.76 14.53 -4.86
C THR A 771 -2.16 13.48 -3.84
N MET A 772 -3.42 13.37 -3.44
CA MET A 772 -3.89 12.42 -2.42
C MET A 772 -4.81 11.36 -3.04
N PRO A 773 -4.26 10.23 -3.53
CA PRO A 773 -5.07 9.13 -4.05
C PRO A 773 -5.85 8.47 -2.91
N MET A 774 -7.18 8.50 -2.99
CA MET A 774 -8.07 7.94 -1.98
C MET A 774 -8.20 6.44 -2.19
N ARG A 775 -8.12 5.67 -1.10
CA ARG A 775 -8.48 4.25 -1.11
C ARG A 775 -9.99 4.12 -1.34
N LEU A 776 -10.36 3.10 -2.11
CA LEU A 776 -11.74 2.82 -2.49
C LEU A 776 -12.20 1.51 -1.81
N PRO A 777 -13.46 1.42 -1.35
CA PRO A 777 -14.00 0.17 -0.85
C PRO A 777 -14.18 -0.81 -2.00
N ILE A 778 -14.04 -2.10 -1.70
CA ILE A 778 -14.37 -3.17 -2.63
C ILE A 778 -15.89 -3.16 -2.84
N ASP A 779 -16.34 -3.22 -4.08
CA ASP A 779 -17.74 -3.41 -4.41
C ASP A 779 -18.13 -4.86 -4.14
N PRO A 780 -18.97 -5.14 -3.11
CA PRO A 780 -19.35 -6.50 -2.77
C PRO A 780 -20.18 -7.19 -3.87
N ARG A 781 -20.70 -6.44 -4.84
CA ARG A 781 -21.42 -6.95 -6.03
C ARG A 781 -20.55 -6.97 -7.28
N GLY A 782 -19.33 -6.44 -7.19
CA GLY A 782 -18.40 -6.42 -8.30
C GLY A 782 -17.95 -7.83 -8.69
N GLU A 783 -17.66 -8.00 -9.97
CA GLU A 783 -17.08 -9.24 -10.48
C GLU A 783 -15.56 -9.20 -10.34
N PHE A 784 -15.02 -10.14 -9.56
CA PHE A 784 -13.57 -10.33 -9.50
C PHE A 784 -13.11 -10.87 -10.86
N GLN A 785 -12.38 -10.05 -11.60
CA GLN A 785 -11.78 -10.48 -12.84
C GLN A 785 -10.44 -11.17 -12.57
N PHE A 786 -10.13 -12.17 -13.37
CA PHE A 786 -8.93 -12.96 -13.18
C PHE A 786 -7.68 -12.12 -13.50
N ASN A 787 -6.76 -12.01 -12.53
CA ASN A 787 -5.52 -11.25 -12.65
C ASN A 787 -5.71 -9.74 -12.87
N GLU A 788 -6.87 -9.19 -12.52
CA GLU A 788 -7.16 -7.76 -12.51
C GLU A 788 -7.30 -7.23 -11.08
N PRO A 789 -7.17 -5.92 -10.85
CA PRO A 789 -7.42 -5.32 -9.54
C PRO A 789 -8.82 -5.71 -9.00
N PRO A 790 -9.00 -5.77 -7.66
CA PRO A 790 -10.31 -5.95 -7.07
C PRO A 790 -11.33 -4.96 -7.64
N PRO A 791 -12.62 -5.34 -7.77
CA PRO A 791 -13.65 -4.44 -8.27
C PRO A 791 -13.94 -3.39 -7.19
N TYR A 792 -13.25 -2.26 -7.26
CA TYR A 792 -13.46 -1.15 -6.34
C TYR A 792 -14.71 -0.34 -6.71
N SER A 793 -15.32 0.29 -5.73
CA SER A 793 -16.32 1.34 -5.96
C SER A 793 -15.71 2.46 -6.80
N SER A 794 -16.50 3.08 -7.68
CA SER A 794 -16.02 4.08 -8.63
C SER A 794 -15.66 5.45 -8.02
N THR A 795 -16.02 5.69 -6.76
CA THR A 795 -15.81 6.98 -6.08
C THR A 795 -15.40 6.76 -4.64
N SER A 796 -14.52 7.63 -4.14
CA SER A 796 -14.09 7.65 -2.73
C SER A 796 -15.13 8.26 -1.78
N ARG A 797 -16.05 9.09 -2.31
CA ARG A 797 -16.97 9.92 -1.53
C ARG A 797 -16.23 10.80 -0.53
N GLY A 798 -15.11 11.38 -0.96
CA GLY A 798 -14.38 12.39 -0.18
C GLY A 798 -15.30 13.56 0.18
N ASP A 799 -15.38 13.89 1.47
CA ASP A 799 -16.25 14.94 2.00
C ASP A 799 -15.39 15.86 2.92
N GLY A 800 -15.93 16.37 4.02
CA GLY A 800 -15.24 17.26 4.97
C GLY A 800 -13.88 16.75 5.49
N MET A 801 -13.00 17.68 5.88
CA MET A 801 -11.63 17.35 6.25
C MET A 801 -11.06 18.25 7.35
N ALA A 802 -9.97 17.79 7.98
CA ALA A 802 -9.19 18.55 8.96
C ALA A 802 -7.69 18.49 8.65
N VAL A 803 -6.93 19.40 9.26
CA VAL A 803 -5.46 19.43 9.20
C VAL A 803 -4.89 19.52 10.61
N ASP A 804 -3.95 18.64 10.97
CA ASP A 804 -3.24 18.74 12.26
C ASP A 804 -2.01 19.65 12.19
N LYS A 805 -1.40 19.93 13.35
CA LYS A 805 -0.21 20.78 13.47
C LYS A 805 0.99 20.32 12.63
N ALA A 806 1.18 19.00 12.48
CA ALA A 806 2.23 18.42 11.64
C ALA A 806 1.93 18.55 10.13
N GLY A 807 0.70 18.96 9.78
CA GLY A 807 0.22 19.11 8.41
C GLY A 807 -0.38 17.83 7.84
N ARG A 808 -0.76 16.85 8.67
CA ARG A 808 -1.52 15.69 8.21
C ARG A 808 -2.92 16.13 7.81
N TYR A 809 -3.39 15.62 6.68
CA TYR A 809 -4.77 15.80 6.23
C TYR A 809 -5.62 14.60 6.67
N TYR A 810 -6.78 14.87 7.24
CA TYR A 810 -7.79 13.88 7.63
C TYR A 810 -9.00 14.08 6.74
N VAL A 811 -9.28 13.14 5.83
CA VAL A 811 -10.35 13.29 4.83
C VAL A 811 -11.41 12.23 5.06
N THR A 812 -12.65 12.63 5.34
CA THR A 812 -13.77 11.68 5.44
C THR A 812 -14.05 11.03 4.08
N SER A 813 -14.49 9.77 4.09
CA SER A 813 -14.74 9.00 2.88
C SER A 813 -15.68 7.82 3.13
N SER A 814 -16.04 7.09 2.08
CA SER A 814 -16.82 5.85 2.20
C SER A 814 -16.15 4.78 3.06
N LEU A 815 -14.83 4.79 3.20
CA LEU A 815 -14.07 3.83 4.01
C LEU A 815 -13.91 4.24 5.48
N GLY A 816 -14.03 5.52 5.80
CA GLY A 816 -13.60 6.09 7.07
C GLY A 816 -12.81 7.38 6.87
N VAL A 817 -12.07 7.80 7.89
CA VAL A 817 -11.18 8.98 7.80
C VAL A 817 -9.83 8.53 7.25
N GLN A 818 -9.51 8.96 6.03
CA GLN A 818 -8.22 8.67 5.40
C GLN A 818 -7.21 9.76 5.77
N VAL A 819 -6.04 9.34 6.24
CA VAL A 819 -4.98 10.21 6.73
C VAL A 819 -3.88 10.30 5.68
N PHE A 820 -3.41 11.50 5.38
CA PHE A 820 -2.32 11.77 4.44
C PHE A 820 -1.25 12.65 5.09
N ASP A 821 0.01 12.47 4.69
CA ASP A 821 1.09 13.37 5.07
C ASP A 821 0.99 14.72 4.30
N PRO A 822 1.80 15.75 4.64
CA PRO A 822 1.77 17.04 3.96
C PRO A 822 2.07 16.99 2.45
N THR A 823 2.66 15.90 1.96
CA THR A 823 2.97 15.67 0.54
C THR A 823 1.86 14.86 -0.17
N GLY A 824 0.82 14.48 0.55
CA GLY A 824 -0.32 13.71 0.06
C GLY A 824 -0.06 12.19 -0.03
N ARG A 825 0.97 11.66 0.63
CA ARG A 825 1.15 10.20 0.70
C ARG A 825 0.16 9.59 1.70
N PRO A 826 -0.49 8.45 1.39
CA PRO A 826 -1.44 7.84 2.31
C PRO A 826 -0.75 7.26 3.55
N CYS A 827 -1.18 7.69 4.74
CA CYS A 827 -0.71 7.23 6.05
C CYS A 827 -1.57 6.14 6.67
N GLY A 828 -2.87 6.13 6.38
CA GLY A 828 -3.77 5.09 6.89
C GLY A 828 -5.24 5.49 6.85
N VAL A 829 -6.08 4.59 7.35
CA VAL A 829 -7.53 4.78 7.44
C VAL A 829 -7.99 4.47 8.86
N LEU A 830 -8.66 5.43 9.48
CA LEU A 830 -9.43 5.21 10.70
C LEU A 830 -10.83 4.71 10.31
N PRO A 831 -11.26 3.53 10.78
CA PRO A 831 -12.50 2.92 10.35
C PRO A 831 -13.72 3.72 10.83
N LYS A 832 -14.82 3.58 10.08
CA LYS A 832 -16.14 4.07 10.50
C LYS A 832 -16.62 3.32 11.75
N VAL A 833 -17.45 3.99 12.56
CA VAL A 833 -18.13 3.34 13.68
C VAL A 833 -19.28 2.46 13.17
N ASP A 834 -20.08 2.99 12.24
CA ASP A 834 -21.19 2.29 11.61
C ASP A 834 -21.00 2.33 10.07
N PRO A 835 -20.81 1.17 9.41
CA PRO A 835 -20.58 1.13 7.97
C PRO A 835 -21.76 1.68 7.15
N ASP A 836 -22.98 1.71 7.69
CA ASP A 836 -24.20 2.09 6.97
C ASP A 836 -24.56 3.57 7.09
N GLN A 837 -23.96 4.29 8.04
CA GLN A 837 -24.20 5.73 8.21
C GLN A 837 -23.27 6.59 7.35
N PRO A 838 -23.69 7.76 6.85
CA PRO A 838 -22.79 8.68 6.15
C PRO A 838 -21.75 9.26 7.13
N LEU A 839 -20.52 9.46 6.66
CA LEU A 839 -19.45 10.15 7.39
C LEU A 839 -19.19 11.46 6.65
N THR A 840 -19.64 12.58 7.21
CA THR A 840 -19.72 13.87 6.50
C THR A 840 -18.46 14.70 6.72
N THR A 841 -18.09 14.97 7.95
CA THR A 841 -16.95 15.84 8.25
C THR A 841 -16.19 15.38 9.50
N CYS A 842 -14.97 15.88 9.66
CA CYS A 842 -14.12 15.65 10.82
C CYS A 842 -13.37 16.93 11.22
N MET A 843 -13.07 17.09 12.51
CA MET A 843 -12.32 18.24 13.02
C MET A 843 -11.50 17.89 14.26
N LEU A 844 -10.30 18.46 14.38
CA LEU A 844 -9.51 18.38 15.61
C LEU A 844 -9.97 19.46 16.58
N ALA A 845 -10.29 19.06 17.80
CA ALA A 845 -10.77 19.93 18.87
C ALA A 845 -10.42 19.31 20.24
N GLY A 846 -11.11 19.74 21.29
CA GLY A 846 -10.84 19.38 22.68
C GLY A 846 -9.66 20.16 23.26
N PRO A 847 -9.34 19.95 24.55
CA PRO A 847 -8.16 20.55 25.16
C PRO A 847 -6.95 20.19 24.32
N ASP A 848 -6.15 21.19 23.92
CA ASP A 848 -4.95 21.07 23.08
C ASP A 848 -5.12 20.57 21.63
N HIS A 849 -6.35 20.49 21.10
CA HIS A 849 -6.64 20.07 19.71
C HIS A 849 -6.15 18.66 19.37
N SER A 850 -5.98 17.79 20.36
CA SER A 850 -5.55 16.39 20.13
C SER A 850 -6.66 15.38 19.91
N THR A 851 -7.92 15.82 19.94
CA THR A 851 -9.07 14.94 19.81
C THR A 851 -9.72 15.14 18.45
N LEU A 852 -9.77 14.08 17.65
CA LEU A 852 -10.46 14.06 16.37
C LEU A 852 -11.94 13.77 16.60
N TYR A 853 -12.80 14.70 16.19
CA TYR A 853 -14.24 14.54 16.16
C TYR A 853 -14.70 14.20 14.75
N ILE A 854 -15.76 13.39 14.65
CA ILE A 854 -16.41 13.04 13.38
C ILE A 854 -17.92 13.23 13.48
N ALA A 855 -18.52 13.74 12.40
CA ALA A 855 -19.95 13.70 12.20
C ALA A 855 -20.34 12.48 11.38
N HIS A 856 -21.20 11.65 11.95
CA HIS A 856 -21.53 10.34 11.41
C HIS A 856 -23.04 10.10 11.46
N GLY A 857 -23.74 10.50 10.40
CA GLY A 857 -25.19 10.42 10.29
C GLY A 857 -25.89 11.26 11.34
N LYS A 858 -26.42 10.59 12.38
CA LYS A 858 -27.21 11.19 13.47
C LYS A 858 -26.41 11.36 14.76
N LYS A 859 -25.09 11.15 14.71
CA LYS A 859 -24.23 11.08 15.88
C LYS A 859 -22.93 11.85 15.66
N ILE A 860 -22.35 12.35 16.74
CA ILE A 860 -20.98 12.86 16.81
C ILE A 860 -20.17 11.89 17.66
N TYR A 861 -19.00 11.50 17.14
CA TYR A 861 -18.02 10.73 17.89
C TYR A 861 -16.73 11.51 18.04
N ARG A 862 -15.92 11.13 19.03
CA ARG A 862 -14.56 11.64 19.22
C ARG A 862 -13.56 10.52 19.42
N ARG A 863 -12.30 10.80 19.14
CA ARG A 863 -11.18 9.90 19.42
C ARG A 863 -9.94 10.70 19.75
N LYS A 864 -9.25 10.33 20.81
CA LYS A 864 -7.98 10.93 21.19
C LYS A 864 -6.84 10.39 20.32
N LEU A 865 -5.95 11.27 19.87
CA LEU A 865 -4.80 10.94 19.03
C LEU A 865 -3.51 11.55 19.60
N THR A 866 -2.35 11.06 19.16
CA THR A 866 -1.03 11.62 19.50
C THR A 866 -0.56 12.65 18.47
N VAL A 867 -1.37 13.68 18.24
CA VAL A 867 -0.98 14.79 17.35
C VAL A 867 -0.03 15.77 18.06
N GLU A 868 0.74 16.51 17.27
CA GLU A 868 1.51 17.65 17.79
C GLU A 868 0.56 18.73 18.32
N LYS A 869 0.87 19.25 19.51
CA LYS A 869 0.04 20.27 20.16
C LYS A 869 0.27 21.65 19.51
N PRO A 870 -0.76 22.52 19.43
CA PRO A 870 -0.69 23.84 18.81
C PRO A 870 0.40 24.78 19.33
#